data_AF-A0A9E2RQ02-F1
#
_entry.id   AF-A0A9E2RQ02-F1
#
_cell.length_a   1.000
_cell.length_b   1.000
_cell.length_c   1.000
_cell.angle_alpha   90.00
_cell.angle_beta   90.00
_cell.angle_gamma   90.00
#
_symmetry.space_group_name_H-M   'P 1'
#
loop_
_entity.id
_entity.type
_entity.pdbx_description
1 polymer ?
#
loop_
_entity_poly.entity_id
_entity_poly.type
_entity_poly.pdbx_seq_one_letter_code
_entity_poly.pdbx_strand_id
1 'polypeptide(L)'
;MRQDVPQFAPNFTVYVLPPDTVCLYSEDRKFFLRGELYCAIASMIGEGGKSFSEIAGKLSKSFPSDKIEQALKGLMERHYIVPASSPAAVDGYWASLGLPPGFAEQNLASCRVRVEAIDVQGGAEFSAALNELGVRVVNRSPDLTVTLINDYLERRLAELNQQRVSERSPWLLVQPSGAFPLVGPLFRPGDSACWTCLFDRMIRNREVKGFLDREAARAVAVSPLMRQPLGQTAIQFTALEVAKAIASGFRTELNNHIISHDLLGASTMKHYVAMRPQCPTCGSARLRDPRRTPQPIEVKGDTRLVMTSGGYRSVSARTTVARHRKHVSPLSGVVTKLERIEADLPMNTNFHAKHNFSAPAENVDQLRAGLTGGSFGKGSTAEQAEASALMESIERYCGIFQGDEIRLTRRFSDFAPGEAILPNDVLLFSDAQSRADHSAEQPGESQVAPAPFDPEARIEWSPIWSLRDGRFRYLPTSLLYFFYRGPAAFQADSNGCAAGNTLEEAIVQGFLELVERDAYAIWWYNRSQRAAVDLDRFDDSYVRDLRSQLADTGRKLWVLDVTSDLGVPTYVAILHWMQNGRENIEFGSGAHFDKRIALLRTLTELNQFLSIGFMEGGTGEKPSLDGETPLFLNNYPFLTPVNNPSLPTGLDFGPLDTTRAQVNACVEIARRAGMDFLVLDQTRPDVEVPVVRVVVPGLRHFYRRFGPGRLYDVPVKLGLRDHAIPESELTPYPPHS
;
A
#
# COMPACT_ATOMS: atom_id res chain seq x y z
N MET A 1 29.74 39.98 24.62
CA MET A 1 29.32 40.34 25.99
C MET A 1 27.79 40.49 26.17
N ARG A 2 26.93 39.88 25.32
CA ARG A 2 25.44 39.88 25.52
C ARG A 2 24.87 38.57 26.08
N GLN A 3 25.70 37.55 26.33
CA GLN A 3 25.24 36.21 26.73
C GLN A 3 24.65 36.11 28.14
N ASP A 4 24.83 37.13 28.99
CA ASP A 4 24.44 37.09 30.41
C ASP A 4 23.13 37.83 30.72
N VAL A 5 22.50 38.47 29.73
CA VAL A 5 21.21 39.17 29.88
C VAL A 5 20.09 38.25 29.40
N PRO A 6 19.17 37.78 30.28
CA PRO A 6 18.01 37.02 29.85
C PRO A 6 16.97 37.90 29.14
N GLN A 7 16.29 37.30 28.17
CA GLN A 7 15.02 37.77 27.61
C GLN A 7 14.05 36.59 27.56
N PHE A 8 12.74 36.86 27.49
CA PHE A 8 11.77 35.82 27.18
C PHE A 8 11.96 35.29 25.76
N ALA A 9 11.70 34.01 25.54
CA ALA A 9 11.77 33.44 24.20
C ALA A 9 10.82 34.20 23.25
N PRO A 10 11.27 34.53 22.03
CA PRO A 10 10.60 35.51 21.17
C PRO A 10 9.23 35.06 20.62
N ASN A 11 8.87 33.80 20.80
CA ASN A 11 7.55 33.26 20.48
C ASN A 11 6.49 33.54 21.56
N PHE A 12 6.89 33.97 22.77
CA PHE A 12 5.96 34.23 23.86
C PHE A 12 5.67 35.72 24.03
N THR A 13 4.38 36.04 24.12
CA THR A 13 3.90 37.22 24.83
C THR A 13 3.73 36.86 26.31
N VAL A 14 4.35 37.63 27.20
CA VAL A 14 4.35 37.34 28.64
C VAL A 14 3.42 38.30 29.37
N TYR A 15 2.49 37.72 30.14
CA TYR A 15 1.55 38.47 30.97
C TYR A 15 1.82 38.16 32.44
N VAL A 16 1.98 39.21 33.25
CA VAL A 16 1.93 39.09 34.71
C VAL A 16 0.47 39.28 35.13
N LEU A 17 -0.08 38.28 35.80
CA LEU A 17 -1.44 38.22 36.35
C LEU A 17 -1.34 38.26 37.88
N PRO A 18 -1.46 39.45 38.50
CA PRO A 18 -1.38 39.58 39.94
C PRO A 18 -2.43 38.73 40.68
N PRO A 19 -2.14 38.24 41.90
CA PRO A 19 -0.91 38.52 42.65
C PRO A 19 0.29 37.64 42.27
N ASP A 20 0.09 36.43 41.76
CA ASP A 20 1.12 35.37 41.80
C ASP A 20 1.27 34.55 40.51
N THR A 21 0.69 34.97 39.38
CA THR A 21 0.72 34.14 38.17
C THR A 21 1.39 34.86 36.99
N VAL A 22 2.21 34.13 36.24
CA VAL A 22 2.75 34.57 34.93
C VAL A 22 2.23 33.64 33.85
N CYS A 23 1.66 34.21 32.79
CA CYS A 23 1.24 33.47 31.60
C CYS A 23 2.25 33.72 30.47
N LEU A 24 2.88 32.65 29.98
CA LEU A 24 3.64 32.63 28.74
C LEU A 24 2.71 32.18 27.63
N TYR A 25 2.37 33.09 26.72
CA TYR A 25 1.36 32.88 25.70
C TYR A 25 1.99 32.94 24.31
N SER A 26 1.90 31.86 23.54
CA SER A 26 2.13 31.84 22.08
C SER A 26 0.89 31.31 21.37
N GLU A 27 0.87 31.41 20.04
CA GLU A 27 -0.22 30.86 19.23
C GLU A 27 -0.40 29.34 19.46
N ASP A 28 0.70 28.60 19.59
CA ASP A 28 0.74 27.14 19.68
C ASP A 28 0.88 26.59 21.12
N ARG A 29 1.34 27.38 22.09
CA ARG A 29 1.62 26.92 23.47
C ARG A 29 1.18 27.93 24.51
N LYS A 30 0.74 27.45 25.67
CA LYS A 30 0.39 28.29 26.83
C LYS A 30 0.93 27.67 28.11
N PHE A 31 1.67 28.43 28.90
CA PHE A 31 2.22 27.97 30.18
C PHE A 31 1.89 28.96 31.30
N PHE A 32 1.52 28.44 32.46
CA PHE A 32 1.30 29.23 33.67
C PHE A 32 2.37 28.90 34.69
N LEU A 33 3.10 29.94 35.13
CA LEU A 33 4.06 29.87 36.22
C LEU A 33 3.41 30.49 37.45
N ARG A 34 3.29 29.73 38.55
CA ARG A 34 2.67 30.21 39.80
C ARG A 34 3.72 30.51 40.87
N GLY A 35 3.54 31.62 41.56
CA GLY A 35 4.38 32.14 42.63
C GLY A 35 4.78 33.60 42.39
N GLU A 36 4.74 34.40 43.46
CA GLU A 36 5.16 35.81 43.47
C GLU A 36 6.60 36.00 42.95
N LEU A 37 7.49 35.02 43.21
CA LEU A 37 8.84 35.02 42.67
C LEU A 37 8.87 35.03 41.14
N TYR A 38 7.99 34.26 40.47
CA TYR A 38 7.94 34.26 39.00
C TYR A 38 7.40 35.58 38.46
N CYS A 39 6.42 36.20 39.11
CA CYS A 39 5.97 37.56 38.76
C CYS A 39 7.13 38.55 38.86
N ALA A 40 7.90 38.51 39.95
CA ALA A 40 9.04 39.40 40.16
C ALA A 40 10.17 39.17 39.15
N ILE A 41 10.51 37.91 38.85
CA ILE A 41 11.47 37.56 37.78
C ILE A 41 10.97 38.07 36.43
N ALA A 42 9.69 37.84 36.11
CA ALA A 42 9.12 38.21 34.82
C ALA A 42 9.10 39.72 34.60
N SER A 43 8.71 40.51 35.61
CA SER A 43 8.79 41.97 35.55
C SER A 43 10.23 42.45 35.34
N MET A 44 11.20 41.85 36.05
CA MET A 44 12.61 42.21 35.95
C MET A 44 13.22 41.90 34.58
N ILE A 45 12.86 40.77 33.97
CA ILE A 45 13.27 40.41 32.60
C ILE A 45 12.56 41.30 31.58
N GLY A 46 11.28 41.61 31.78
CA GLY A 46 10.49 42.47 30.90
C GLY A 46 10.99 43.92 30.84
N GLU A 47 11.57 44.44 31.94
CA GLU A 47 12.28 45.73 31.95
C GLU A 47 13.56 45.73 31.08
N GLY A 48 14.14 44.54 30.85
CA GLY A 48 15.34 44.35 30.02
C GLY A 48 16.64 44.84 30.66
N GLY A 49 17.76 44.53 29.98
CA GLY A 49 19.07 45.13 30.24
C GLY A 49 19.83 44.68 31.49
N LYS A 50 19.27 43.80 32.33
CA LYS A 50 19.91 43.28 33.55
C LYS A 50 20.45 41.87 33.33
N SER A 51 21.64 41.56 33.85
CA SER A 51 22.18 40.20 33.80
C SER A 51 21.49 39.24 34.77
N PHE A 52 21.69 37.94 34.60
CA PHE A 52 21.22 36.92 35.55
C PHE A 52 21.66 37.24 36.98
N SER A 53 22.92 37.64 37.16
CA SER A 53 23.49 37.99 38.47
C SER A 53 22.85 39.25 39.06
N GLU A 54 22.55 40.26 38.23
CA GLU A 54 21.90 41.50 38.67
C GLU A 54 20.43 41.28 39.05
N ILE A 55 19.72 40.41 38.32
CA ILE A 55 18.35 39.99 38.65
C ILE A 55 18.36 39.26 39.99
N ALA A 56 19.26 38.28 40.16
CA ALA A 56 19.39 37.52 41.40
C ALA A 56 19.72 38.42 42.61
N GLY A 57 20.68 39.34 42.47
CA GLY A 57 21.09 40.25 43.54
C GLY A 57 20.03 41.29 43.92
N LYS A 58 19.13 41.66 42.99
CA LYS A 58 18.00 42.56 43.32
C LYS A 58 16.87 41.81 44.02
N LEU A 59 16.55 40.61 43.56
CA LEU A 59 15.46 39.80 44.10
C LEU A 59 15.81 39.15 45.45
N SER A 60 17.09 38.98 45.78
CA SER A 60 17.54 38.40 47.06
C SER A 60 17.13 39.21 48.29
N LYS A 61 16.67 40.46 48.10
CA LYS A 61 16.09 41.30 49.15
C LYS A 61 14.70 40.82 49.60
N SER A 62 13.99 40.11 48.73
CA SER A 62 12.59 39.71 48.94
C SER A 62 12.36 38.20 48.86
N PHE A 63 13.30 37.45 48.28
CA PHE A 63 13.19 36.00 48.10
C PHE A 63 14.52 35.28 48.42
N PRO A 64 14.49 34.00 48.86
CA PRO A 64 15.71 33.21 49.08
C PRO A 64 16.54 33.04 47.80
N SER A 65 17.86 33.25 47.88
CA SER A 65 18.77 33.18 46.73
C SER A 65 18.75 31.83 46.02
N ASP A 66 18.70 30.72 46.76
CA ASP A 66 18.61 29.36 46.21
C ASP A 66 17.35 29.17 45.34
N LYS A 67 16.23 29.76 45.76
CA LYS A 67 14.96 29.72 45.01
C LYS A 67 15.01 30.56 43.75
N ILE A 68 15.67 31.71 43.78
CA ILE A 68 15.84 32.57 42.61
C ILE A 68 16.69 31.86 41.55
N GLU A 69 17.83 31.30 41.95
CA GLU A 69 18.72 30.54 41.07
C GLU A 69 18.01 29.32 40.47
N GLN A 70 17.29 28.56 41.30
CA GLN A 70 16.50 27.42 40.84
C GLN A 70 15.42 27.83 39.83
N ALA A 71 14.73 28.95 40.07
CA ALA A 71 13.71 29.46 39.16
C ALA A 71 14.30 29.90 37.82
N LEU A 72 15.37 30.70 37.82
CA LEU A 72 16.05 31.15 36.60
C LEU A 72 16.60 29.97 35.79
N LYS A 73 17.25 29.01 36.47
CA LYS A 73 17.73 27.78 35.84
C LYS A 73 16.60 26.99 35.21
N GLY A 74 15.48 26.79 35.91
CA GLY A 74 14.32 26.07 35.39
C GLY A 74 13.68 26.76 34.18
N LEU A 75 13.67 28.10 34.13
CA LEU A 75 13.19 28.85 32.97
C LEU A 75 14.12 28.69 31.76
N MET A 76 15.44 28.64 31.97
CA MET A 76 16.43 28.41 30.91
C MET A 76 16.37 26.98 30.36
N GLU A 77 16.32 25.98 31.23
CA GLU A 77 16.27 24.55 30.85
C GLU A 77 15.02 24.22 30.04
N ARG A 78 13.91 24.94 30.28
CA ARG A 78 12.67 24.83 29.52
C ARG A 78 12.61 25.76 28.30
N HIS A 79 13.66 26.54 28.05
CA HIS A 79 13.75 27.53 26.99
C HIS A 79 12.64 28.60 27.01
N TYR A 80 12.11 28.91 28.20
CA TYR A 80 11.17 30.03 28.37
C TYR A 80 11.87 31.38 28.35
N ILE A 81 13.14 31.39 28.76
CA ILE A 81 14.04 32.52 28.62
C ILE A 81 15.30 32.09 27.88
N VAL A 82 15.85 33.00 27.09
CA VAL A 82 17.05 32.81 26.28
C VAL A 82 17.98 34.01 26.45
N PRO A 83 19.27 33.92 26.10
CA PRO A 83 20.14 35.09 26.07
C PRO A 83 19.61 36.17 25.12
N ALA A 84 19.81 37.44 25.47
CA ALA A 84 19.32 38.57 24.72
C ALA A 84 19.92 38.66 23.30
N SER A 85 19.05 38.75 22.31
CA SER A 85 19.34 38.99 20.88
C SER A 85 18.40 40.08 20.36
N SER A 86 18.67 40.64 19.18
CA SER A 86 17.71 41.56 18.54
C SER A 86 16.55 40.72 17.99
N PRO A 87 15.31 40.84 18.50
CA PRO A 87 14.25 39.92 18.16
C PRO A 87 13.72 40.20 16.74
N ALA A 88 13.91 39.25 15.83
CA ALA A 88 13.22 39.22 14.55
C ALA A 88 12.03 38.25 14.59
N ALA A 89 11.02 38.45 13.74
CA ALA A 89 9.89 37.52 13.62
C ALA A 89 10.34 36.07 13.32
N VAL A 90 11.44 35.93 12.58
CA VAL A 90 12.08 34.65 12.24
C VAL A 90 12.60 33.93 13.50
N ASP A 91 13.10 34.64 14.51
CA ASP A 91 13.54 34.03 15.77
C ASP A 91 12.37 33.45 16.56
N GLY A 92 11.24 34.16 16.57
CA GLY A 92 9.98 33.68 17.13
C GLY A 92 9.52 32.40 16.43
N TYR A 93 9.62 32.34 15.11
CA TYR A 93 9.30 31.14 14.34
C TYR A 93 10.17 29.94 14.72
N TRP A 94 11.49 30.10 14.80
CA TRP A 94 12.39 29.02 15.24
C TRP A 94 12.07 28.54 16.65
N ALA A 95 11.81 29.47 17.58
CA ALA A 95 11.43 29.12 18.95
C ALA A 95 10.10 28.33 19.01
N SER A 96 9.12 28.65 18.16
CA SER A 96 7.87 27.86 18.03
C SER A 96 8.11 26.43 17.53
N LEU A 97 9.13 26.20 16.69
CA LEU A 97 9.59 24.85 16.33
C LEU A 97 10.32 24.13 17.47
N GLY A 98 10.51 24.78 18.63
CA GLY A 98 11.29 24.27 19.75
C GLY A 98 12.80 24.39 19.54
N LEU A 99 13.26 25.22 18.60
CA LEU A 99 14.68 25.48 18.37
C LEU A 99 15.06 26.79 19.06
N PRO A 100 16.02 26.79 20.00
CA PRO A 100 16.56 28.03 20.55
C PRO A 100 17.11 28.92 19.41
N PRO A 101 16.78 30.22 19.34
CA PRO A 101 17.16 31.08 18.22
C PRO A 101 18.66 31.05 17.89
N GLY A 102 19.53 31.10 18.90
CA GLY A 102 20.98 31.02 18.68
C GLY A 102 21.45 29.69 18.09
N PHE A 103 20.76 28.58 18.36
CA PHE A 103 21.06 27.28 17.74
C PHE A 103 20.63 27.25 16.27
N ALA A 104 19.44 27.79 15.96
CA ALA A 104 18.97 27.93 14.59
C ALA A 104 19.91 28.83 13.76
N GLU A 105 20.26 30.01 14.29
CA GLU A 105 21.19 30.95 13.67
C GLU A 105 22.55 30.30 13.39
N GLN A 106 23.12 29.59 14.37
CA GLN A 106 24.38 28.87 14.21
C GLN A 106 24.31 27.84 13.08
N ASN A 107 23.26 27.02 13.04
CA ASN A 107 23.10 25.99 12.01
C ASN A 107 22.95 26.62 10.62
N LEU A 108 22.10 27.63 10.49
CA LEU A 108 21.85 28.36 9.24
C LEU A 108 23.12 29.03 8.69
N ALA A 109 23.92 29.64 9.56
CA ALA A 109 25.18 30.28 9.18
C ALA A 109 26.31 29.26 8.86
N SER A 110 26.29 28.09 9.50
CA SER A 110 27.32 27.06 9.34
C SER A 110 27.17 26.24 8.05
N CYS A 111 25.95 26.04 7.56
CA CYS A 111 25.68 25.25 6.36
C CYS A 111 25.78 26.13 5.11
N ARG A 112 26.79 25.89 4.26
CA ARG A 112 26.96 26.61 2.99
C ARG A 112 26.06 26.00 1.91
N VAL A 113 25.11 26.77 1.42
CA VAL A 113 24.14 26.31 0.42
C VAL A 113 24.48 26.85 -0.96
N ARG A 114 24.58 25.98 -1.97
CA ARG A 114 24.58 26.41 -3.39
C ARG A 114 23.19 26.24 -3.96
N VAL A 115 22.67 27.27 -4.63
CA VAL A 115 21.44 27.17 -5.42
C VAL A 115 21.82 27.00 -6.89
N GLU A 116 21.26 25.99 -7.54
CA GLU A 116 21.36 25.78 -8.99
C GLU A 116 19.96 25.58 -9.58
N ALA A 117 19.78 25.84 -10.87
CA ALA A 117 18.47 25.74 -11.52
C ALA A 117 18.58 25.01 -12.87
N ILE A 118 17.60 24.15 -13.15
CA ILE A 118 17.45 23.44 -14.42
C ILE A 118 16.13 23.89 -15.06
N ASP A 119 16.25 24.74 -16.07
CA ASP A 119 15.15 25.29 -16.90
C ASP A 119 14.01 25.98 -16.14
N VAL A 120 14.19 26.32 -14.86
CA VAL A 120 13.19 26.96 -13.99
C VAL A 120 13.59 28.40 -13.66
N GLN A 121 12.59 29.29 -13.56
CA GLN A 121 12.78 30.68 -13.13
C GLN A 121 12.64 30.80 -11.59
N GLY A 122 13.04 31.94 -11.02
CA GLY A 122 12.88 32.21 -9.58
C GLY A 122 14.11 31.93 -8.71
N GLY A 123 15.26 31.57 -9.30
CA GLY A 123 16.46 31.22 -8.53
C GLY A 123 17.07 32.37 -7.74
N ALA A 124 16.97 33.61 -8.25
CA ALA A 124 17.46 34.80 -7.55
C ALA A 124 16.54 35.13 -6.36
N GLU A 125 15.23 35.07 -6.57
CA GLU A 125 14.19 35.29 -5.57
C GLU A 125 14.27 34.23 -4.46
N PHE A 126 14.49 32.97 -4.83
CA PHE A 126 14.71 31.88 -3.87
C PHE A 126 15.98 32.09 -3.04
N SER A 127 17.08 32.50 -3.69
CA SER A 127 18.33 32.81 -2.97
C SER A 127 18.16 34.00 -2.03
N ALA A 128 17.42 35.04 -2.43
CA ALA A 128 17.10 36.18 -1.59
C ALA A 128 16.26 35.75 -0.37
N ALA A 129 15.21 34.96 -0.58
CA ALA A 129 14.38 34.42 0.50
C ALA A 129 15.19 33.55 1.49
N LEU A 130 16.11 32.72 1.00
CA LEU A 130 17.02 31.95 1.87
C LEU A 130 17.93 32.86 2.70
N ASN A 131 18.52 33.90 2.11
CA ASN A 131 19.35 34.86 2.83
C ASN A 131 18.56 35.64 3.89
N GLU A 132 17.32 36.03 3.60
CA GLU A 132 16.41 36.68 4.56
C GLU A 132 16.10 35.77 5.75
N LEU A 133 16.06 34.46 5.55
CA LEU A 133 15.90 33.44 6.59
C LEU A 133 17.21 33.09 7.32
N GLY A 134 18.33 33.74 6.98
CA GLY A 134 19.64 33.55 7.62
C GLY A 134 20.49 32.42 7.04
N VAL A 135 20.07 31.78 5.94
CA VAL A 135 20.85 30.71 5.28
C VAL A 135 22.04 31.30 4.54
N ARG A 136 23.22 30.68 4.70
CA ARG A 136 24.44 31.11 4.00
C ARG A 136 24.50 30.59 2.56
N VAL A 137 24.08 31.40 1.60
CA VAL A 137 24.17 31.06 0.16
C VAL A 137 25.59 31.34 -0.38
N VAL A 138 26.17 30.37 -1.10
CA VAL A 138 27.52 30.44 -1.68
C VAL A 138 27.58 29.95 -3.13
N ASN A 139 28.58 30.40 -3.88
CA ASN A 139 28.82 29.96 -5.26
C ASN A 139 29.79 28.77 -5.39
N ARG A 140 30.61 28.50 -4.36
CA ARG A 140 31.67 27.48 -4.39
C ARG A 140 31.76 26.75 -3.05
N SER A 141 32.20 25.48 -3.10
CA SER A 141 32.38 24.61 -1.93
C SER A 141 31.14 24.53 -1.02
N PRO A 142 29.96 24.16 -1.53
CA PRO A 142 28.76 24.01 -0.70
C PRO A 142 28.84 22.76 0.18
N ASP A 143 28.15 22.80 1.31
CA ASP A 143 27.83 21.63 2.15
C ASP A 143 26.51 20.97 1.68
N LEU A 144 25.62 21.76 1.06
CA LEU A 144 24.37 21.30 0.45
C LEU A 144 24.14 22.02 -0.89
N THR A 145 23.77 21.27 -1.93
CA THR A 145 23.25 21.87 -3.17
C THR A 145 21.74 21.79 -3.23
N VAL A 146 21.05 22.91 -3.40
CA VAL A 146 19.61 22.97 -3.68
C VAL A 146 19.42 23.17 -5.17
N THR A 147 18.80 22.20 -5.82
CA THR A 147 18.59 22.16 -7.27
C THR A 147 17.12 22.46 -7.56
N LEU A 148 16.88 23.64 -8.15
CA LEU A 148 15.57 24.07 -8.59
C LEU A 148 15.24 23.41 -9.93
N ILE A 149 14.03 22.87 -10.06
CA ILE A 149 13.54 22.14 -11.25
C ILE A 149 12.10 22.51 -11.58
N ASN A 150 11.66 22.20 -12.80
CA ASN A 150 10.24 22.29 -13.20
C ASN A 150 9.47 20.98 -12.98
N ASP A 151 10.16 19.84 -13.05
CA ASP A 151 9.57 18.51 -12.92
C ASP A 151 10.61 17.54 -12.33
N TYR A 152 10.18 16.74 -11.36
CA TYR A 152 10.99 15.72 -10.71
C TYR A 152 11.40 14.57 -11.63
N LEU A 153 10.73 14.42 -12.78
CA LEU A 153 11.02 13.41 -13.80
C LEU A 153 11.96 13.91 -14.91
N GLU A 154 12.54 15.10 -14.77
CA GLU A 154 13.54 15.65 -15.70
C GLU A 154 14.74 14.68 -15.88
N ARG A 155 15.06 14.34 -17.13
CA ARG A 155 16.04 13.28 -17.42
C ARG A 155 17.49 13.69 -17.14
N ARG A 156 17.82 14.98 -17.20
CA ARG A 156 19.14 15.49 -16.77
C ARG A 156 19.44 15.19 -15.30
N LEU A 157 18.41 14.97 -14.48
CA LEU A 157 18.59 14.57 -13.09
C LEU A 157 19.20 13.16 -12.95
N ALA A 158 19.09 12.30 -13.96
CA ALA A 158 19.71 10.98 -13.92
C ALA A 158 21.24 11.07 -13.88
N GLU A 159 21.83 11.87 -14.77
CA GLU A 159 23.27 12.12 -14.83
C GLU A 159 23.74 12.88 -13.60
N LEU A 160 23.01 13.92 -13.19
CA LEU A 160 23.30 14.67 -11.98
C LEU A 160 23.29 13.75 -10.75
N ASN A 161 22.28 12.88 -10.61
CA ASN A 161 22.20 11.94 -9.50
C ASN A 161 23.38 10.97 -9.48
N GLN A 162 23.79 10.43 -10.64
CA GLN A 162 24.98 9.57 -10.71
C GLN A 162 26.23 10.30 -10.24
N GLN A 163 26.43 11.54 -10.70
CA GLN A 163 27.54 12.38 -10.26
C GLN A 163 27.50 12.60 -8.74
N ARG A 164 26.36 13.06 -8.19
CA ARG A 164 26.21 13.35 -6.75
C ARG A 164 26.44 12.12 -5.88
N VAL A 165 25.95 10.95 -6.32
CA VAL A 165 26.17 9.68 -5.62
C VAL A 165 27.66 9.33 -5.62
N SER A 166 28.35 9.47 -6.76
CA SER A 166 29.79 9.16 -6.87
C SER A 166 30.66 10.09 -6.02
N GLU A 167 30.31 11.38 -5.96
CA GLU A 167 31.02 12.42 -5.21
C GLU A 167 30.59 12.47 -3.73
N ARG A 168 29.60 11.66 -3.32
CA ARG A 168 28.95 11.71 -2.00
C ARG A 168 28.48 13.10 -1.58
N SER A 169 27.98 13.86 -2.56
CA SER A 169 27.53 15.24 -2.35
C SER A 169 26.04 15.29 -1.99
N PRO A 170 25.66 15.80 -0.80
CA PRO A 170 24.27 16.00 -0.43
C PRO A 170 23.60 17.05 -1.31
N TRP A 171 22.35 16.80 -1.69
CA TRP A 171 21.57 17.73 -2.48
C TRP A 171 20.07 17.58 -2.23
N LEU A 172 19.31 18.60 -2.56
CA LEU A 172 17.87 18.68 -2.31
C LEU A 172 17.18 19.24 -3.56
N LEU A 173 16.06 18.62 -3.95
CA LEU A 173 15.23 19.13 -5.04
C LEU A 173 14.17 20.10 -4.53
N VAL A 174 13.92 21.15 -5.32
CA VAL A 174 12.81 22.08 -5.13
C VAL A 174 12.15 22.31 -6.48
N GLN A 175 10.84 22.11 -6.56
CA GLN A 175 10.03 22.55 -7.69
C GLN A 175 9.19 23.73 -7.21
N PRO A 176 9.63 24.98 -7.46
CA PRO A 176 8.90 26.16 -7.02
C PRO A 176 7.74 26.51 -7.98
N SER A 177 7.69 25.90 -9.16
CA SER A 177 6.67 26.10 -10.18
C SER A 177 5.50 25.12 -10.04
N GLY A 178 4.39 25.47 -10.69
CA GLY A 178 3.15 24.68 -10.73
C GLY A 178 2.16 25.05 -9.64
N ALA A 179 0.98 24.45 -9.70
CA ALA A 179 -0.05 24.58 -8.66
C ALA A 179 0.30 23.80 -7.38
N PHE A 180 1.32 22.94 -7.45
CA PHE A 180 1.76 22.09 -6.34
C PHE A 180 3.28 22.23 -6.14
N PRO A 181 3.79 23.34 -5.56
CA PRO A 181 5.20 23.45 -5.24
C PRO A 181 5.67 22.29 -4.36
N LEU A 182 6.85 21.74 -4.66
CA LEU A 182 7.41 20.56 -4.01
C LEU A 182 8.79 20.86 -3.42
N VAL A 183 9.05 20.38 -2.21
CA VAL A 183 10.37 20.47 -1.55
C VAL A 183 10.80 19.08 -1.10
N GLY A 184 12.05 18.74 -1.40
CA GLY A 184 12.65 17.47 -0.99
C GLY A 184 12.46 16.34 -2.00
N PRO A 185 12.92 15.12 -1.68
CA PRO A 185 13.63 14.83 -0.46
C PRO A 185 15.04 15.43 -0.49
N LEU A 186 15.63 15.51 0.69
CA LEU A 186 17.07 15.66 0.85
C LEU A 186 17.72 14.33 0.49
N PHE A 187 18.51 14.33 -0.58
CA PHE A 187 19.32 13.20 -0.99
C PHE A 187 20.69 13.26 -0.30
N ARG A 188 20.97 12.28 0.55
CA ARG A 188 22.26 12.02 1.19
C ARG A 188 22.82 10.68 0.68
N PRO A 189 23.76 10.71 -0.28
CA PRO A 189 24.33 9.49 -0.82
C PRO A 189 24.88 8.56 0.28
N GLY A 190 24.32 7.35 0.37
CA GLY A 190 24.67 6.35 1.38
C GLY A 190 23.69 6.25 2.55
N ASP A 191 22.99 7.34 2.89
CA ASP A 191 22.12 7.41 4.07
C ASP A 191 20.62 7.49 3.72
N SER A 192 20.28 7.96 2.52
CA SER A 192 18.89 8.12 2.06
C SER A 192 18.66 7.48 0.69
N ALA A 193 17.42 7.52 0.24
CA ALA A 193 17.07 7.31 -1.17
C ALA A 193 17.93 8.21 -2.08
N CYS A 194 18.24 7.75 -3.30
CA CYS A 194 18.75 8.62 -4.37
C CYS A 194 17.61 9.01 -5.33
N TRP A 195 17.86 9.89 -6.30
CA TRP A 195 16.82 10.30 -7.26
C TRP A 195 16.28 9.11 -8.06
N THR A 196 17.10 8.12 -8.44
CA THR A 196 16.62 6.91 -9.12
C THR A 196 15.63 6.11 -8.27
N CYS A 197 15.75 6.13 -6.94
CA CYS A 197 14.76 5.49 -6.07
C CYS A 197 13.39 6.19 -6.17
N LEU A 198 13.39 7.52 -6.16
CA LEU A 198 12.20 8.34 -6.33
C LEU A 198 11.59 8.19 -7.73
N PHE A 199 12.43 8.30 -8.76
CA PHE A 199 12.01 8.25 -10.16
C PHE A 199 11.21 6.97 -10.47
N ASP A 200 11.70 5.81 -10.04
CA ASP A 200 11.04 4.52 -10.31
C ASP A 200 9.64 4.40 -9.70
N ARG A 201 9.38 5.08 -8.57
CA ARG A 201 8.03 5.17 -7.98
C ARG A 201 7.19 6.23 -8.69
N MET A 202 7.75 7.43 -8.89
CA MET A 202 7.02 8.57 -9.40
C MET A 202 6.59 8.42 -10.87
N ILE A 203 7.40 7.77 -11.70
CA ILE A 203 7.03 7.54 -13.10
C ILE A 203 5.81 6.61 -13.24
N ARG A 204 5.62 5.67 -12.32
CA ARG A 204 4.45 4.77 -12.28
C ARG A 204 3.19 5.52 -11.86
N ASN A 205 3.31 6.41 -10.88
CA ASN A 205 2.20 7.28 -10.46
C ASN A 205 1.89 8.39 -11.47
N ARG A 206 2.77 8.62 -12.45
CA ARG A 206 2.60 9.57 -13.56
C ARG A 206 2.71 8.86 -14.90
N GLU A 207 2.00 7.74 -15.06
CA GLU A 207 2.09 6.88 -16.24
C GLU A 207 1.91 7.63 -17.57
N VAL A 208 0.98 8.59 -17.65
CA VAL A 208 0.77 9.44 -18.84
C VAL A 208 2.05 10.19 -19.20
N LYS A 209 2.78 10.72 -18.21
CA LYS A 209 4.07 11.38 -18.44
C LYS A 209 5.11 10.38 -18.93
N GLY A 210 5.15 9.18 -18.35
CA GLY A 210 6.02 8.10 -18.81
C GLY A 210 5.73 7.66 -20.25
N PHE A 211 4.46 7.63 -20.66
CA PHE A 211 4.04 7.37 -22.02
C PHE A 211 4.51 8.47 -22.98
N LEU A 212 4.24 9.74 -22.64
CA LEU A 212 4.67 10.90 -23.44
C LEU A 212 6.20 10.99 -23.59
N ASP A 213 6.97 10.55 -22.59
CA ASP A 213 8.44 10.54 -22.65
C ASP A 213 9.02 9.40 -23.50
N ARG A 214 8.28 8.29 -23.68
CA ARG A 214 8.71 7.15 -24.53
C ARG A 214 8.41 7.42 -25.99
N GLU A 215 7.24 8.00 -26.25
CA GLU A 215 6.84 8.41 -27.59
C GLU A 215 7.60 9.66 -28.04
N ALA A 216 7.72 9.89 -29.34
CA ALA A 216 8.26 11.15 -29.89
C ALA A 216 7.28 12.33 -29.71
N ALA A 217 6.62 12.42 -28.55
CA ALA A 217 5.62 13.42 -28.25
C ALA A 217 6.28 14.81 -28.19
N ARG A 218 5.76 15.74 -28.98
CA ARG A 218 6.20 17.12 -29.00
C ARG A 218 5.18 18.01 -28.33
N ALA A 219 5.57 18.67 -27.24
CA ALA A 219 4.76 19.73 -26.65
C ALA A 219 4.63 20.90 -27.65
N VAL A 220 3.42 21.17 -28.13
CA VAL A 220 3.14 22.31 -29.03
C VAL A 220 2.96 23.61 -28.24
N ALA A 221 2.52 23.50 -26.99
CA ALA A 221 2.43 24.60 -26.04
C ALA A 221 2.87 24.11 -24.66
N VAL A 222 3.54 24.97 -23.90
CA VAL A 222 3.95 24.68 -22.52
C VAL A 222 3.24 25.68 -21.61
N SER A 223 2.54 25.17 -20.60
CA SER A 223 1.87 26.02 -19.62
C SER A 223 2.90 26.90 -18.88
N PRO A 224 2.68 28.22 -18.75
CA PRO A 224 3.54 29.09 -17.93
C PRO A 224 3.68 28.59 -16.49
N LEU A 225 2.63 27.94 -15.95
CA LEU A 225 2.65 27.34 -14.62
C LEU A 225 3.76 26.30 -14.45
N MET A 226 4.20 25.62 -15.52
CA MET A 226 5.28 24.63 -15.42
C MET A 226 6.65 25.28 -15.23
N ARG A 227 6.83 26.54 -15.64
CA ARG A 227 8.15 27.21 -15.70
C ARG A 227 8.30 28.37 -14.72
N GLN A 228 7.19 28.93 -14.29
CA GLN A 228 7.15 30.13 -13.46
C GLN A 228 6.54 29.81 -12.10
N PRO A 229 7.16 30.23 -10.99
CA PRO A 229 6.54 30.18 -9.68
C PRO A 229 5.32 31.09 -9.64
N LEU A 230 4.26 30.67 -8.95
CA LEU A 230 3.05 31.47 -8.77
C LEU A 230 3.29 32.53 -7.68
N GLY A 231 3.97 33.61 -8.05
CA GLY A 231 4.31 34.72 -7.15
C GLY A 231 5.28 34.35 -6.04
N GLN A 232 5.35 35.20 -5.00
CA GLN A 232 6.26 35.02 -3.87
C GLN A 232 5.87 33.85 -2.95
N THR A 233 4.61 33.42 -2.95
CA THR A 233 4.11 32.38 -2.04
C THR A 233 4.86 31.06 -2.20
N ALA A 234 5.02 30.56 -3.44
CA ALA A 234 5.73 29.31 -3.69
C ALA A 234 7.22 29.41 -3.33
N ILE A 235 7.86 30.54 -3.65
CA ILE A 235 9.27 30.78 -3.34
C ILE A 235 9.49 30.82 -1.82
N GLN A 236 8.69 31.61 -1.10
CA GLN A 236 8.82 31.76 0.34
C GLN A 236 8.47 30.45 1.08
N PHE A 237 7.43 29.75 0.64
CA PHE A 237 7.11 28.41 1.17
C PHE A 237 8.29 27.44 1.01
N THR A 238 8.82 27.32 -0.21
CA THR A 238 9.89 26.37 -0.47
C THR A 238 11.20 26.75 0.22
N ALA A 239 11.53 28.04 0.29
CA ALA A 239 12.70 28.54 1.02
C ALA A 239 12.58 28.27 2.52
N LEU A 240 11.39 28.46 3.10
CA LEU A 240 11.13 28.19 4.51
C LEU A 240 11.31 26.70 4.85
N GLU A 241 10.83 25.78 4.01
CA GLU A 241 11.05 24.33 4.21
C GLU A 241 12.54 23.96 4.19
N VAL A 242 13.33 24.55 3.28
CA VAL A 242 14.79 24.34 3.24
C VAL A 242 15.48 24.93 4.46
N ALA A 243 15.14 26.16 4.85
CA ALA A 243 15.70 26.79 6.04
C ALA A 243 15.35 26.01 7.32
N LYS A 244 14.13 25.47 7.44
CA LYS A 244 13.73 24.58 8.54
C LYS A 244 14.57 23.33 8.63
N ALA A 245 14.86 22.70 7.48
CA ALA A 245 15.76 21.56 7.44
C ALA A 245 17.14 21.95 7.98
N ILE A 246 17.71 23.06 7.54
CA ILE A 246 19.05 23.49 7.96
C ILE A 246 19.05 23.91 9.45
N ALA A 247 18.14 24.78 9.87
CA ALA A 247 18.05 25.30 11.24
C ALA A 247 17.92 24.20 12.30
N SER A 248 17.22 23.10 11.97
CA SER A 248 17.06 21.94 12.85
C SER A 248 18.24 20.95 12.82
N GLY A 249 19.28 21.21 12.03
CA GLY A 249 20.37 20.26 11.79
C GLY A 249 19.93 19.04 10.99
N PHE A 250 19.01 19.24 10.04
CA PHE A 250 18.36 18.23 9.22
C PHE A 250 17.58 17.19 10.02
N ARG A 251 16.84 17.63 11.06
CA ARG A 251 15.93 16.78 11.85
C ARG A 251 14.47 16.91 11.40
N THR A 252 14.26 17.23 10.13
CA THR A 252 12.93 17.28 9.50
C THR A 252 12.64 16.01 8.70
N GLU A 253 11.40 15.86 8.27
CA GLU A 253 10.98 14.73 7.42
C GLU A 253 11.54 14.80 5.99
N LEU A 254 12.12 15.93 5.58
CA LEU A 254 12.74 16.05 4.25
C LEU A 254 13.85 15.02 4.01
N ASN A 255 14.43 14.42 5.06
CA ASN A 255 15.37 13.28 4.92
C ASN A 255 14.80 12.10 4.12
N ASN A 256 13.49 11.92 4.12
CA ASN A 256 12.82 10.80 3.46
C ASN A 256 11.42 11.15 2.94
N HIS A 257 11.09 12.43 2.81
CA HIS A 257 9.82 12.89 2.27
C HIS A 257 9.97 14.03 1.28
N ILE A 258 9.03 14.08 0.33
CA ILE A 258 8.69 15.30 -0.42
C ILE A 258 7.55 15.97 0.33
N ILE A 259 7.65 17.27 0.54
CA ILE A 259 6.55 18.11 1.02
C ILE A 259 5.94 18.80 -0.18
N SER A 260 4.64 18.64 -0.39
CA SER A 260 3.89 19.34 -1.43
C SER A 260 2.93 20.34 -0.81
N HIS A 261 2.80 21.53 -1.39
CA HIS A 261 1.75 22.48 -1.01
C HIS A 261 0.76 22.65 -2.15
N ASP A 262 -0.50 22.34 -1.91
CA ASP A 262 -1.60 22.51 -2.86
C ASP A 262 -2.11 23.95 -2.80
N LEU A 263 -1.77 24.74 -3.82
CA LEU A 263 -2.21 26.13 -3.94
C LEU A 263 -3.69 26.27 -4.35
N LEU A 264 -4.33 25.17 -4.79
CA LEU A 264 -5.75 25.17 -5.17
C LEU A 264 -6.64 24.89 -3.96
N GLY A 265 -6.27 23.90 -3.14
CA GLY A 265 -7.01 23.47 -1.95
C GLY A 265 -6.45 23.99 -0.62
N ALA A 266 -5.33 24.72 -0.64
CA ALA A 266 -4.64 25.25 0.54
C ALA A 266 -4.22 24.17 1.55
N SER A 267 -3.73 23.02 1.08
CA SER A 267 -3.31 21.89 1.92
C SER A 267 -1.82 21.56 1.76
N THR A 268 -1.19 20.99 2.79
CA THR A 268 0.19 20.51 2.71
C THR A 268 0.21 19.00 2.94
N MET A 269 0.86 18.27 2.04
CA MET A 269 0.98 16.82 2.10
C MET A 269 2.45 16.40 2.16
N LYS A 270 2.67 15.21 2.73
CA LYS A 270 3.98 14.58 2.86
C LYS A 270 3.97 13.28 2.07
N HIS A 271 5.05 13.02 1.35
CA HIS A 271 5.16 11.87 0.46
C HIS A 271 6.44 11.12 0.75
N TYR A 272 6.33 9.93 1.34
CA TYR A 272 7.47 9.13 1.74
C TYR A 272 8.25 8.58 0.54
N VAL A 273 9.55 8.84 0.51
CA VAL A 273 10.48 8.36 -0.52
C VAL A 273 11.28 7.20 0.04
N ALA A 274 10.93 5.98 -0.38
CA ALA A 274 11.63 4.77 0.02
C ALA A 274 13.04 4.71 -0.58
N MET A 275 14.04 4.48 0.26
CA MET A 275 15.36 4.03 -0.21
C MET A 275 15.20 2.60 -0.74
N ARG A 276 15.64 2.33 -1.97
CA ARG A 276 15.49 1.01 -2.59
C ARG A 276 16.78 0.21 -2.46
N PRO A 277 16.85 -0.86 -1.64
CA PRO A 277 18.03 -1.70 -1.52
C PRO A 277 18.49 -2.30 -2.85
N GLN A 278 17.55 -2.54 -3.76
CA GLN A 278 17.77 -3.04 -5.12
C GLN A 278 17.94 -1.92 -6.17
N CYS A 279 18.14 -0.66 -5.77
CA CYS A 279 18.33 0.44 -6.72
C CYS A 279 19.57 0.21 -7.62
N PRO A 280 19.49 0.45 -8.94
CA PRO A 280 20.64 0.33 -9.82
C PRO A 280 21.74 1.36 -9.57
N THR A 281 21.40 2.51 -8.96
CA THR A 281 22.33 3.62 -8.74
C THR A 281 22.96 3.61 -7.34
N CYS A 282 22.16 3.45 -6.29
CA CYS A 282 22.64 3.52 -4.89
C CYS A 282 22.47 2.22 -4.10
N GLY A 283 21.94 1.17 -4.71
CA GLY A 283 21.64 -0.11 -4.06
C GLY A 283 22.66 -1.20 -4.33
N SER A 284 22.36 -2.40 -3.87
CA SER A 284 23.22 -3.57 -4.02
C SER A 284 23.04 -4.25 -5.37
N ALA A 285 24.14 -4.40 -6.12
CA ALA A 285 24.14 -5.20 -7.35
C ALA A 285 23.77 -6.67 -7.10
N ARG A 286 24.07 -7.22 -5.92
CA ARG A 286 23.72 -8.60 -5.54
C ARG A 286 22.21 -8.82 -5.52
N LEU A 287 21.43 -7.83 -5.08
CA LEU A 287 19.96 -7.91 -5.06
C LEU A 287 19.33 -7.78 -6.44
N ARG A 288 20.08 -7.28 -7.43
CA ARG A 288 19.64 -7.15 -8.83
C ARG A 288 20.06 -8.30 -9.72
N ASP A 289 21.02 -9.12 -9.27
CA ASP A 289 21.49 -10.26 -10.07
C ASP A 289 20.38 -11.33 -10.15
N PRO A 290 19.80 -11.59 -11.33
CA PRO A 290 18.76 -12.61 -11.48
C PRO A 290 19.30 -14.03 -11.29
N ARG A 291 20.62 -14.23 -11.28
CA ARG A 291 21.26 -15.53 -11.05
C ARG A 291 21.67 -15.76 -9.60
N ARG A 292 21.32 -14.84 -8.69
CA ARG A 292 21.62 -15.01 -7.26
C ARG A 292 20.98 -16.29 -6.72
N THR A 293 21.63 -16.90 -5.73
CA THR A 293 21.14 -18.13 -5.11
C THR A 293 19.81 -17.87 -4.38
N PRO A 294 18.73 -18.60 -4.73
CA PRO A 294 17.46 -18.48 -4.03
C PRO A 294 17.59 -18.98 -2.59
N GLN A 295 16.82 -18.39 -1.67
CA GLN A 295 16.85 -18.73 -0.25
C GLN A 295 15.63 -19.57 0.13
N PRO A 296 15.79 -20.70 0.85
CA PRO A 296 14.67 -21.48 1.35
C PRO A 296 13.70 -20.61 2.17
N ILE A 297 12.41 -20.92 2.09
CA ILE A 297 11.42 -20.30 2.97
C ILE A 297 11.37 -21.09 4.27
N GLU A 298 11.74 -20.43 5.36
CA GLU A 298 11.70 -20.99 6.71
C GLU A 298 10.49 -20.42 7.47
N VAL A 299 9.60 -21.31 7.92
CA VAL A 299 8.43 -20.95 8.75
C VAL A 299 8.89 -20.69 10.18
N LYS A 300 9.26 -19.45 10.48
CA LYS A 300 9.86 -19.07 11.78
C LYS A 300 8.82 -18.53 12.75
N GLY A 301 7.81 -17.82 12.25
CA GLY A 301 6.83 -17.12 13.07
C GLY A 301 5.96 -18.09 13.86
N ASP A 302 6.00 -17.98 15.18
CA ASP A 302 5.07 -18.64 16.11
C ASP A 302 4.25 -17.59 16.87
N THR A 303 3.93 -16.50 16.17
CA THR A 303 3.25 -15.35 16.75
C THR A 303 1.82 -15.72 17.05
N ARG A 304 1.36 -15.40 18.26
CA ARG A 304 -0.03 -15.57 18.65
C ARG A 304 -0.93 -14.68 17.79
N LEU A 305 -1.99 -15.27 17.29
CA LEU A 305 -2.94 -14.59 16.43
C LEU A 305 -4.05 -13.93 17.25
N VAL A 306 -4.51 -12.78 16.76
CA VAL A 306 -5.71 -12.09 17.18
C VAL A 306 -6.76 -12.25 16.09
N MET A 307 -8.02 -12.41 16.51
CA MET A 307 -9.14 -12.44 15.58
C MET A 307 -9.43 -11.02 15.08
N THR A 308 -9.43 -10.83 13.77
CA THR A 308 -9.99 -9.64 13.11
C THR A 308 -11.16 -10.06 12.24
N SER A 309 -11.93 -9.09 11.73
CA SER A 309 -13.03 -9.39 10.82
C SER A 309 -12.59 -9.94 9.46
N GLY A 310 -11.30 -9.82 9.11
CA GLY A 310 -10.72 -10.39 7.89
C GLY A 310 -10.04 -11.75 8.09
N GLY A 311 -9.91 -12.22 9.33
CA GLY A 311 -9.23 -13.47 9.68
C GLY A 311 -8.38 -13.39 10.93
N TYR A 312 -7.65 -14.45 11.23
CA TYR A 312 -6.61 -14.42 12.26
C TYR A 312 -5.35 -13.72 11.75
N ARG A 313 -4.82 -12.75 12.52
CA ARG A 313 -3.66 -11.92 12.17
C ARG A 313 -2.75 -11.70 13.39
N SER A 314 -1.49 -11.32 13.21
CA SER A 314 -0.55 -11.03 14.30
C SER A 314 -0.79 -9.67 14.96
N VAL A 315 -1.42 -8.73 14.26
CA VAL A 315 -1.73 -7.38 14.76
C VAL A 315 -3.11 -6.94 14.29
N SER A 316 -3.65 -5.89 14.93
CA SER A 316 -4.94 -5.29 14.53
C SER A 316 -4.88 -4.63 13.16
N ALA A 317 -6.02 -4.53 12.48
CA ALA A 317 -6.14 -3.81 11.19
C ALA A 317 -5.65 -2.35 11.28
N ARG A 318 -5.99 -1.65 12.36
CA ARG A 318 -5.52 -0.27 12.62
C ARG A 318 -3.99 -0.18 12.71
N THR A 319 -3.35 -1.16 13.34
CA THR A 319 -1.88 -1.24 13.41
C THR A 319 -1.26 -1.47 12.04
N THR A 320 -1.85 -2.37 11.23
CA THR A 320 -1.43 -2.61 9.84
C THR A 320 -1.49 -1.33 9.01
N VAL A 321 -2.63 -0.62 9.03
CA VAL A 321 -2.79 0.66 8.31
C VAL A 321 -1.77 1.68 8.79
N ALA A 322 -1.66 1.91 10.10
CA ALA A 322 -0.71 2.90 10.63
C ALA A 322 0.74 2.64 10.22
N ARG A 323 1.15 1.37 10.16
CA ARG A 323 2.52 0.96 9.75
C ARG A 323 2.77 1.18 8.25
N HIS A 324 1.78 0.89 7.40
CA HIS A 324 1.97 0.83 5.95
C HIS A 324 1.35 2.01 5.19
N ARG A 325 0.64 2.93 5.87
CA ARG A 325 0.07 4.16 5.27
C ARG A 325 1.10 5.05 4.60
N LYS A 326 2.38 4.96 4.99
CA LYS A 326 3.50 5.62 4.31
C LYS A 326 3.57 5.31 2.81
N HIS A 327 3.01 4.19 2.36
CA HIS A 327 2.96 3.79 0.96
C HIS A 327 1.81 4.41 0.16
N VAL A 328 0.92 5.17 0.80
CA VAL A 328 -0.16 5.92 0.15
C VAL A 328 0.33 7.30 -0.24
N SER A 329 0.62 7.50 -1.52
CA SER A 329 1.03 8.79 -2.08
C SER A 329 0.87 8.79 -3.59
N PRO A 330 0.25 9.84 -4.18
CA PRO A 330 0.15 9.97 -5.63
C PRO A 330 1.47 10.38 -6.31
N LEU A 331 2.54 10.59 -5.53
CA LEU A 331 3.86 10.96 -6.05
C LEU A 331 4.87 9.82 -5.90
N SER A 332 4.94 9.17 -4.74
CA SER A 332 6.02 8.23 -4.42
C SER A 332 5.54 6.92 -3.79
N GLY A 333 4.23 6.81 -3.56
CA GLY A 333 3.59 5.63 -3.01
C GLY A 333 3.53 4.49 -4.02
N VAL A 334 3.20 3.30 -3.52
CA VAL A 334 2.71 2.20 -4.36
C VAL A 334 1.19 2.17 -4.39
N VAL A 335 0.54 2.92 -3.50
CA VAL A 335 -0.90 3.17 -3.54
C VAL A 335 -1.11 4.66 -3.82
N THR A 336 -1.83 5.01 -4.88
CA THR A 336 -2.02 6.41 -5.28
C THR A 336 -2.94 7.13 -4.30
N LYS A 337 -4.07 6.48 -3.96
CA LYS A 337 -5.09 7.00 -3.04
C LYS A 337 -5.74 5.83 -2.31
N LEU A 338 -6.18 6.07 -1.07
CA LEU A 338 -6.93 5.12 -0.26
C LEU A 338 -8.14 5.85 0.31
N GLU A 339 -9.34 5.46 -0.10
CA GLU A 339 -10.59 6.15 0.23
C GLU A 339 -11.73 5.19 0.48
N ARG A 340 -12.74 5.62 1.23
CA ARG A 340 -13.97 4.87 1.42
C ARG A 340 -14.82 4.96 0.15
N ILE A 341 -15.47 3.86 -0.22
CA ILE A 341 -16.46 3.88 -1.30
C ILE A 341 -17.76 4.46 -0.74
N GLU A 342 -18.16 5.62 -1.23
CA GLU A 342 -19.43 6.24 -0.87
C GLU A 342 -20.55 5.58 -1.69
N ALA A 343 -21.24 4.61 -1.08
CA ALA A 343 -22.40 3.94 -1.64
C ALA A 343 -23.49 3.82 -0.58
N ASP A 344 -24.74 4.09 -0.97
CA ASP A 344 -25.93 3.95 -0.13
C ASP A 344 -26.34 2.48 -0.03
N LEU A 345 -25.58 1.74 0.78
CA LEU A 345 -25.71 0.30 0.96
C LEU A 345 -25.72 -0.07 2.44
N PRO A 346 -26.47 -1.12 2.82
CA PRO A 346 -26.42 -1.68 4.16
C PRO A 346 -25.00 -1.94 4.64
N MET A 347 -24.69 -1.44 5.83
CA MET A 347 -23.41 -1.65 6.51
C MET A 347 -22.17 -1.43 5.61
N ASN A 348 -22.22 -0.47 4.68
CA ASN A 348 -21.11 -0.21 3.77
C ASN A 348 -19.85 0.26 4.53
N THR A 349 -18.81 -0.55 4.50
CA THR A 349 -17.50 -0.27 5.10
C THR A 349 -16.39 -0.29 4.06
N ASN A 350 -16.71 -0.42 2.78
CA ASN A 350 -15.75 -0.78 1.74
C ASN A 350 -14.80 0.37 1.39
N PHE A 351 -13.58 0.01 1.00
CA PHE A 351 -12.54 0.97 0.60
C PHE A 351 -12.05 0.69 -0.82
N HIS A 352 -11.59 1.74 -1.49
CA HIS A 352 -10.95 1.69 -2.78
C HIS A 352 -9.52 2.22 -2.65
N ALA A 353 -8.56 1.38 -3.04
CA ALA A 353 -7.16 1.72 -3.16
C ALA A 353 -6.83 1.94 -4.64
N LYS A 354 -6.79 3.19 -5.06
CA LYS A 354 -6.50 3.55 -6.46
C LYS A 354 -5.02 3.31 -6.77
N HIS A 355 -4.75 2.68 -7.90
CA HIS A 355 -3.40 2.49 -8.45
C HIS A 355 -3.49 2.31 -9.98
N ASN A 356 -2.38 2.54 -10.68
CA ASN A 356 -2.31 2.35 -12.13
C ASN A 356 -1.25 1.29 -12.44
N PHE A 357 -1.50 0.04 -12.04
CA PHE A 357 -0.61 -1.07 -12.37
C PHE A 357 -0.97 -1.64 -13.73
N SER A 358 -0.19 -1.25 -14.72
CA SER A 358 -0.28 -1.73 -16.09
C SER A 358 1.10 -2.10 -16.61
N ALA A 359 1.15 -2.95 -17.64
CA ALA A 359 2.33 -3.01 -18.47
C ALA A 359 2.54 -1.65 -19.15
N PRO A 360 3.78 -1.21 -19.41
CA PRO A 360 4.05 0.01 -20.16
C PRO A 360 3.19 0.09 -21.44
N ALA A 361 2.24 1.02 -21.47
CA ALA A 361 1.38 1.20 -22.64
C ALA A 361 2.22 1.56 -23.87
N GLU A 362 1.88 0.94 -25.00
CA GLU A 362 2.48 1.17 -26.32
C GLU A 362 1.60 2.05 -27.20
N ASN A 363 0.32 2.19 -26.86
CA ASN A 363 -0.62 3.10 -27.53
C ASN A 363 -1.61 3.72 -26.53
N VAL A 364 -2.40 4.68 -27.01
CA VAL A 364 -3.35 5.45 -26.18
C VAL A 364 -4.48 4.59 -25.64
N ASP A 365 -4.94 3.59 -26.38
CA ASP A 365 -6.06 2.72 -25.96
C ASP A 365 -5.62 1.82 -24.80
N GLN A 366 -4.42 1.23 -24.90
CA GLN A 366 -3.80 0.51 -23.79
C GLN A 366 -3.59 1.40 -22.56
N LEU A 367 -3.14 2.65 -22.77
CA LEU A 367 -2.98 3.61 -21.67
C LEU A 367 -4.33 3.89 -20.99
N ARG A 368 -5.38 4.18 -21.76
CA ARG A 368 -6.72 4.44 -21.21
C ARG A 368 -7.25 3.24 -20.42
N ALA A 369 -7.08 2.02 -20.94
CA ALA A 369 -7.48 0.80 -20.25
C ALA A 369 -6.70 0.58 -18.94
N GLY A 370 -5.44 1.01 -18.85
CA GLY A 370 -4.61 0.89 -17.65
C GLY A 370 -4.86 1.95 -16.55
N LEU A 371 -5.53 3.06 -16.87
CA LEU A 371 -5.72 4.20 -15.96
C LEU A 371 -6.93 4.08 -15.02
N THR A 372 -7.76 3.05 -15.18
CA THR A 372 -8.96 2.78 -14.37
C THR A 372 -8.73 1.69 -13.32
N GLY A 373 -7.47 1.36 -13.03
CA GLY A 373 -7.09 0.34 -12.06
C GLY A 373 -7.41 0.71 -10.60
N GLY A 374 -7.68 -0.33 -9.81
CA GLY A 374 -7.95 -0.21 -8.39
C GLY A 374 -7.89 -1.56 -7.70
N SER A 375 -7.71 -1.52 -6.38
CA SER A 375 -7.89 -2.65 -5.48
C SER A 375 -8.97 -2.29 -4.46
N PHE A 376 -9.63 -3.29 -3.89
CA PHE A 376 -10.82 -3.08 -3.08
C PHE A 376 -10.69 -3.73 -1.71
N GLY A 377 -11.10 -3.00 -0.69
CA GLY A 377 -11.08 -3.47 0.69
C GLY A 377 -12.44 -3.85 1.20
N LYS A 378 -12.51 -5.01 1.88
CA LYS A 378 -13.71 -5.52 2.53
C LYS A 378 -13.45 -5.80 4.02
N GLY A 379 -14.49 -5.71 4.84
CA GLY A 379 -14.43 -6.04 6.27
C GLY A 379 -15.70 -5.65 7.01
N SER A 380 -16.02 -6.31 8.12
CA SER A 380 -17.19 -5.94 8.93
C SER A 380 -17.00 -4.62 9.72
N THR A 381 -15.80 -4.04 9.64
CA THR A 381 -15.45 -2.72 10.18
C THR A 381 -14.69 -1.92 9.13
N ALA A 382 -14.77 -0.59 9.23
CA ALA A 382 -14.06 0.32 8.33
C ALA A 382 -12.53 0.13 8.41
N GLU A 383 -11.97 -0.07 9.61
CA GLU A 383 -10.52 -0.28 9.74
C GLU A 383 -10.04 -1.57 9.06
N GLN A 384 -10.84 -2.65 9.07
CA GLN A 384 -10.48 -3.88 8.38
C GLN A 384 -10.55 -3.70 6.86
N ALA A 385 -11.57 -3.01 6.35
CA ALA A 385 -11.69 -2.73 4.93
C ALA A 385 -10.57 -1.81 4.43
N GLU A 386 -10.20 -0.77 5.19
CA GLU A 386 -9.05 0.10 4.87
C GLU A 386 -7.75 -0.72 4.81
N ALA A 387 -7.52 -1.59 5.80
CA ALA A 387 -6.36 -2.50 5.80
C ALA A 387 -6.39 -3.46 4.59
N SER A 388 -7.55 -4.01 4.26
CA SER A 388 -7.73 -4.92 3.12
C SER A 388 -7.37 -4.24 1.81
N ALA A 389 -7.88 -3.04 1.53
CA ALA A 389 -7.61 -2.35 0.26
C ALA A 389 -6.13 -1.95 0.14
N LEU A 390 -5.53 -1.46 1.24
CA LEU A 390 -4.13 -1.09 1.30
C LEU A 390 -3.22 -2.30 1.02
N MET A 391 -3.48 -3.42 1.71
CA MET A 391 -2.64 -4.62 1.60
C MET A 391 -2.83 -5.32 0.25
N GLU A 392 -4.03 -5.32 -0.32
CA GLU A 392 -4.26 -5.83 -1.68
C GLU A 392 -3.51 -4.99 -2.72
N SER A 393 -3.58 -3.65 -2.65
CA SER A 393 -2.82 -2.81 -3.60
C SER A 393 -1.31 -3.04 -3.48
N ILE A 394 -0.78 -3.20 -2.26
CA ILE A 394 0.63 -3.53 -2.04
C ILE A 394 0.99 -4.91 -2.60
N GLU A 395 0.13 -5.92 -2.40
CA GLU A 395 0.28 -7.25 -2.98
C GLU A 395 0.41 -7.17 -4.52
N ARG A 396 -0.55 -6.49 -5.17
CA ARG A 396 -0.55 -6.34 -6.63
C ARG A 396 0.73 -5.66 -7.12
N TYR A 397 1.20 -4.61 -6.44
CA TYR A 397 2.47 -3.95 -6.76
C TYR A 397 3.67 -4.91 -6.69
N CYS A 398 3.77 -5.68 -5.61
CA CYS A 398 4.89 -6.58 -5.38
C CYS A 398 4.94 -7.72 -6.39
N GLY A 399 3.77 -8.15 -6.89
CA GLY A 399 3.63 -9.15 -7.95
C GLY A 399 4.08 -8.68 -9.34
N ILE A 400 4.29 -7.39 -9.58
CA ILE A 400 4.74 -6.86 -10.89
C ILE A 400 6.19 -7.24 -11.15
N PHE A 401 6.49 -7.74 -12.34
CA PHE A 401 7.85 -8.00 -12.79
C PHE A 401 8.69 -6.70 -12.89
N GLN A 402 9.85 -6.66 -12.24
CA GLN A 402 10.78 -5.51 -12.25
C GLN A 402 12.09 -5.79 -12.98
N GLY A 403 12.39 -7.05 -13.30
CA GLY A 403 13.60 -7.47 -13.99
C GLY A 403 14.73 -7.94 -13.06
N ASP A 404 14.56 -7.81 -11.76
CA ASP A 404 15.51 -8.24 -10.72
C ASP A 404 15.13 -9.58 -10.05
N GLU A 405 14.05 -10.20 -10.48
CA GLU A 405 13.58 -11.49 -10.00
C GLU A 405 14.55 -12.62 -10.38
N ILE A 406 14.72 -13.60 -9.48
CA ILE A 406 15.60 -14.75 -9.70
C ILE A 406 15.03 -15.59 -10.85
N ARG A 407 15.84 -15.84 -11.88
CA ARG A 407 15.42 -16.60 -13.06
C ARG A 407 16.60 -17.18 -13.83
N LEU A 408 16.31 -18.21 -14.60
CA LEU A 408 17.26 -18.83 -15.53
C LEU A 408 16.56 -19.23 -16.84
N THR A 409 17.26 -19.13 -17.96
CA THR A 409 16.75 -19.56 -19.27
C THR A 409 17.12 -21.02 -19.53
N ARG A 410 16.13 -21.89 -19.68
CA ARG A 410 16.34 -23.35 -19.86
C ARG A 410 15.16 -23.99 -20.60
N ARG A 411 15.36 -25.14 -21.24
CA ARG A 411 14.26 -25.97 -21.75
C ARG A 411 13.66 -26.80 -20.63
N PHE A 412 12.40 -27.19 -20.75
CA PHE A 412 11.81 -28.08 -19.76
C PHE A 412 12.53 -29.44 -19.72
N SER A 413 12.87 -29.98 -20.90
CA SER A 413 13.56 -31.26 -21.07
C SER A 413 14.97 -31.31 -20.48
N ASP A 414 15.59 -30.15 -20.21
CA ASP A 414 16.91 -30.09 -19.59
C ASP A 414 16.84 -30.25 -18.05
N PHE A 415 15.69 -30.12 -17.40
CA PHE A 415 15.53 -30.29 -15.95
C PHE A 415 15.52 -31.77 -15.56
N ALA A 416 16.04 -32.10 -14.36
CA ALA A 416 15.87 -33.46 -13.86
C ALA A 416 14.39 -33.74 -13.55
N PRO A 417 13.92 -35.00 -13.64
CA PRO A 417 12.52 -35.34 -13.39
C PRO A 417 11.98 -34.76 -12.07
N GLY A 418 10.92 -33.96 -12.20
CA GLY A 418 10.26 -33.26 -11.10
C GLY A 418 10.88 -31.92 -10.71
N GLU A 419 12.07 -31.52 -11.16
CA GLU A 419 12.61 -30.21 -10.79
C GLU A 419 11.78 -29.04 -11.32
N ALA A 420 11.25 -29.15 -12.53
CA ALA A 420 10.34 -28.18 -13.13
C ALA A 420 8.91 -28.75 -13.22
N ILE A 421 7.93 -27.85 -13.16
CA ILE A 421 6.50 -28.16 -13.25
C ILE A 421 6.00 -27.72 -14.62
N LEU A 422 5.17 -28.56 -15.28
CA LEU A 422 4.60 -28.19 -16.56
C LEU A 422 3.62 -27.02 -16.37
N PRO A 423 3.59 -26.03 -17.27
CA PRO A 423 2.67 -24.89 -17.15
C PRO A 423 1.21 -25.33 -16.98
N ASN A 424 0.77 -26.37 -17.70
CA ASN A 424 -0.61 -26.83 -17.65
C ASN A 424 -0.98 -27.66 -16.41
N ASP A 425 0.00 -28.09 -15.59
CA ASP A 425 -0.28 -28.67 -14.26
C ASP A 425 -0.79 -27.61 -13.27
N VAL A 426 -0.60 -26.33 -13.60
CA VAL A 426 -1.08 -25.16 -12.85
C VAL A 426 -2.24 -24.47 -13.56
N LEU A 427 -2.13 -24.28 -14.88
CA LEU A 427 -3.16 -23.60 -15.67
C LEU A 427 -4.41 -24.46 -15.87
N LEU A 428 -4.26 -25.78 -16.00
CA LEU A 428 -5.36 -26.74 -16.07
C LEU A 428 -6.37 -26.43 -17.20
N PHE A 429 -5.90 -26.06 -18.40
CA PHE A 429 -6.75 -26.02 -19.60
C PHE A 429 -6.93 -27.44 -20.17
N SER A 430 -8.09 -27.70 -20.79
CA SER A 430 -8.33 -28.96 -21.50
C SER A 430 -7.61 -28.98 -22.86
N ASP A 431 -7.39 -30.18 -23.39
CA ASP A 431 -6.86 -30.35 -24.76
C ASP A 431 -7.78 -29.69 -25.81
N ALA A 432 -9.10 -29.68 -25.57
CA ALA A 432 -10.06 -29.03 -26.45
C ALA A 432 -9.89 -27.51 -26.42
N GLN A 433 -9.71 -26.92 -25.24
CA GLN A 433 -9.48 -25.48 -25.08
C GLN A 433 -8.17 -25.03 -25.74
N SER A 434 -7.08 -25.79 -25.58
CA SER A 434 -5.77 -25.45 -26.18
C SER A 434 -5.69 -25.66 -27.70
N ARG A 435 -6.63 -26.39 -28.31
CA ARG A 435 -6.68 -26.64 -29.76
C ARG A 435 -7.74 -25.79 -30.47
N ALA A 436 -8.57 -25.06 -29.73
CA ALA A 436 -9.58 -24.20 -30.32
C ALA A 436 -8.94 -23.10 -31.17
N ASP A 437 -9.56 -22.74 -32.30
CA ASP A 437 -9.09 -21.63 -33.12
C ASP A 437 -9.40 -20.31 -32.40
N HIS A 438 -8.36 -19.66 -31.89
CA HIS A 438 -8.46 -18.41 -31.14
C HIS A 438 -8.59 -17.17 -32.05
N SER A 439 -8.77 -17.33 -33.37
CA SER A 439 -8.99 -16.20 -34.29
C SER A 439 -10.32 -15.47 -34.08
N ALA A 440 -11.26 -16.08 -33.36
CA ALA A 440 -12.52 -15.47 -32.96
C ALA A 440 -12.43 -15.08 -31.48
N GLU A 441 -12.14 -13.80 -31.19
CA GLU A 441 -12.34 -13.24 -29.85
C GLU A 441 -13.80 -13.50 -29.43
N GLN A 442 -14.02 -14.38 -28.46
CA GLN A 442 -15.35 -14.56 -27.89
C GLN A 442 -15.62 -13.43 -26.90
N PRO A 443 -16.72 -12.66 -27.05
CA PRO A 443 -17.11 -11.65 -26.09
C PRO A 443 -17.18 -12.25 -24.68
N GLY A 444 -16.44 -11.68 -23.72
CA GLY A 444 -16.47 -12.10 -22.31
C GLY A 444 -15.40 -13.12 -21.87
N GLU A 445 -14.55 -13.64 -22.76
CA GLU A 445 -13.40 -14.45 -22.35
C GLU A 445 -12.25 -13.59 -21.81
N SER A 446 -12.09 -13.52 -20.48
CA SER A 446 -10.99 -12.78 -19.86
C SER A 446 -9.61 -13.43 -20.01
N GLN A 447 -9.54 -14.71 -20.40
CA GLN A 447 -8.28 -15.43 -20.62
C GLN A 447 -8.42 -16.49 -21.71
N VAL A 448 -7.68 -16.29 -22.80
CA VAL A 448 -7.56 -17.25 -23.90
C VAL A 448 -6.64 -18.40 -23.46
N ALA A 449 -7.04 -19.64 -23.75
CA ALA A 449 -6.19 -20.79 -23.50
C ALA A 449 -4.87 -20.65 -24.29
N PRO A 450 -3.70 -20.88 -23.68
CA PRO A 450 -2.45 -20.81 -24.40
C PRO A 450 -2.32 -22.01 -25.34
N ALA A 451 -1.54 -21.82 -26.41
CA ALA A 451 -1.09 -22.93 -27.23
C ALA A 451 -0.36 -23.98 -26.37
N PRO A 452 -0.39 -25.27 -26.77
CA PRO A 452 0.32 -26.32 -26.06
C PRO A 452 1.79 -25.95 -25.83
N PHE A 453 2.26 -26.15 -24.60
CA PHE A 453 3.63 -25.84 -24.23
C PHE A 453 4.63 -26.74 -24.96
N ASP A 454 5.57 -26.14 -25.68
CA ASP A 454 6.71 -26.84 -26.29
C ASP A 454 7.81 -27.09 -25.24
N PRO A 455 8.10 -28.35 -24.85
CA PRO A 455 9.14 -28.66 -23.86
C PRO A 455 10.56 -28.27 -24.30
N GLU A 456 10.80 -28.10 -25.61
CA GLU A 456 12.07 -27.70 -26.19
C GLU A 456 12.25 -26.19 -26.28
N ALA A 457 11.20 -25.41 -26.00
CA ALA A 457 11.28 -23.96 -25.97
C ALA A 457 12.19 -23.49 -24.82
N ARG A 458 13.12 -22.59 -25.15
CA ARG A 458 13.96 -21.92 -24.15
C ARG A 458 13.21 -20.75 -23.56
N ILE A 459 12.66 -20.94 -22.37
CA ILE A 459 11.95 -19.89 -21.63
C ILE A 459 12.65 -19.59 -20.30
N GLU A 460 12.23 -18.53 -19.62
CA GLU A 460 12.73 -18.20 -18.28
C GLU A 460 11.91 -18.91 -17.20
N TRP A 461 12.62 -19.49 -16.24
CA TRP A 461 12.09 -20.22 -15.10
C TRP A 461 12.55 -19.56 -13.81
N SER A 462 11.64 -19.39 -12.86
CA SER A 462 11.94 -18.89 -11.52
C SER A 462 11.83 -20.01 -10.49
N PRO A 463 12.73 -20.04 -9.49
CA PRO A 463 12.65 -21.01 -8.40
C PRO A 463 11.48 -20.69 -7.48
N ILE A 464 10.75 -21.71 -7.07
CA ILE A 464 9.65 -21.64 -6.10
C ILE A 464 9.85 -22.71 -5.03
N TRP A 465 9.61 -22.39 -3.76
CA TRP A 465 9.93 -23.28 -2.65
C TRP A 465 8.77 -24.23 -2.33
N SER A 466 9.01 -25.54 -2.36
CA SER A 466 8.04 -26.52 -1.85
C SER A 466 8.16 -26.62 -0.33
N LEU A 467 7.13 -26.16 0.38
CA LEU A 467 7.02 -26.36 1.83
C LEU A 467 6.70 -27.82 2.20
N ARG A 468 6.11 -28.59 1.27
CA ARG A 468 5.84 -30.01 1.49
C ARG A 468 7.11 -30.85 1.45
N ASP A 469 7.97 -30.60 0.46
CA ASP A 469 9.14 -31.43 0.15
C ASP A 469 10.47 -30.80 0.63
N GLY A 470 10.48 -29.55 1.07
CA GLY A 470 11.68 -28.86 1.55
C GLY A 470 12.73 -28.64 0.47
N ARG A 471 12.31 -28.35 -0.76
CA ARG A 471 13.21 -28.11 -1.90
C ARG A 471 12.66 -27.10 -2.89
N PHE A 472 13.53 -26.54 -3.72
CA PHE A 472 13.10 -25.73 -4.85
C PHE A 472 12.52 -26.59 -5.98
N ARG A 473 11.47 -26.07 -6.59
CA ARG A 473 10.94 -26.44 -7.90
C ARG A 473 11.09 -25.23 -8.84
N TYR A 474 10.81 -25.42 -10.12
CA TYR A 474 10.84 -24.36 -11.13
C TYR A 474 9.50 -24.25 -11.84
N LEU A 475 9.01 -23.01 -11.95
CA LEU A 475 7.86 -22.64 -12.75
C LEU A 475 8.26 -21.56 -13.77
N PRO A 476 7.58 -21.47 -14.92
CA PRO A 476 7.77 -20.37 -15.86
C PRO A 476 7.64 -19.03 -15.13
N THR A 477 8.59 -18.13 -15.32
CA THR A 477 8.56 -16.79 -14.70
C THR A 477 7.28 -16.03 -15.06
N SER A 478 6.74 -16.28 -16.26
CA SER A 478 5.51 -15.66 -16.77
C SER A 478 4.24 -16.05 -16.01
N LEU A 479 4.25 -17.17 -15.28
CA LEU A 479 3.13 -17.58 -14.39
C LEU A 479 3.25 -17.01 -12.98
N LEU A 480 4.35 -16.35 -12.66
CA LEU A 480 4.66 -15.94 -11.29
C LEU A 480 4.55 -14.42 -11.09
N TYR A 481 4.84 -13.62 -12.11
CA TYR A 481 4.86 -12.16 -12.01
C TYR A 481 3.99 -11.49 -13.08
N PHE A 482 3.25 -10.45 -12.69
CA PHE A 482 2.41 -9.66 -13.59
C PHE A 482 3.25 -8.92 -14.62
N PHE A 483 2.68 -8.75 -15.81
CA PHE A 483 3.23 -7.93 -16.91
C PHE A 483 4.61 -8.37 -17.40
N TYR A 484 4.99 -9.64 -17.16
CA TYR A 484 6.17 -10.23 -17.75
C TYR A 484 6.03 -10.33 -19.28
N ARG A 485 7.05 -9.86 -20.01
CA ARG A 485 7.09 -9.83 -21.49
C ARG A 485 8.22 -10.68 -22.05
N GLY A 486 8.21 -11.98 -21.74
CA GLY A 486 9.18 -12.93 -22.27
C GLY A 486 8.60 -13.89 -23.31
N PRO A 487 9.36 -14.93 -23.70
CA PRO A 487 9.01 -15.82 -24.81
C PRO A 487 7.84 -16.78 -24.51
N ALA A 488 7.44 -16.91 -23.24
CA ALA A 488 6.31 -17.74 -22.85
C ALA A 488 4.99 -16.97 -22.96
N ALA A 489 4.00 -17.55 -23.64
CA ALA A 489 2.70 -16.92 -23.89
C ALA A 489 1.73 -16.94 -22.67
N PHE A 490 2.15 -17.50 -21.53
CA PHE A 490 1.30 -17.58 -20.34
C PHE A 490 1.32 -16.28 -19.54
N GLN A 491 0.17 -15.86 -19.03
CA GLN A 491 0.05 -14.66 -18.19
C GLN A 491 -0.21 -15.05 -16.73
N ALA A 492 0.42 -14.33 -15.81
CA ALA A 492 0.17 -14.46 -14.39
C ALA A 492 -1.22 -13.90 -14.03
N ASP A 493 -2.02 -14.68 -13.32
CA ASP A 493 -3.21 -14.21 -12.59
C ASP A 493 -2.85 -13.85 -11.14
N SER A 494 -3.80 -13.28 -10.38
CA SER A 494 -3.58 -12.95 -8.97
C SER A 494 -3.90 -14.09 -8.01
N ASN A 495 -4.27 -15.27 -8.51
CA ASN A 495 -4.74 -16.35 -7.65
C ASN A 495 -3.61 -16.87 -6.76
N GLY A 496 -3.86 -16.89 -5.45
CA GLY A 496 -2.88 -17.28 -4.45
C GLY A 496 -1.83 -16.21 -4.14
N CYS A 497 -1.93 -15.01 -4.73
CA CYS A 497 -1.18 -13.84 -4.27
C CYS A 497 -1.79 -13.35 -2.95
N ALA A 498 -0.95 -12.98 -1.98
CA ALA A 498 -1.42 -12.41 -0.74
C ALA A 498 -0.33 -11.59 -0.04
N ALA A 499 -0.76 -10.56 0.67
CA ALA A 499 0.08 -9.80 1.61
C ALA A 499 -0.29 -10.09 3.07
N GLY A 500 0.70 -9.94 3.96
CA GLY A 500 0.52 -10.12 5.41
C GLY A 500 1.47 -9.23 6.22
N ASN A 501 1.25 -9.13 7.52
CA ASN A 501 2.23 -8.50 8.43
C ASN A 501 3.44 -9.42 8.67
N THR A 502 3.27 -10.72 8.39
CA THR A 502 4.30 -11.76 8.42
C THR A 502 4.23 -12.59 7.14
N LEU A 503 5.31 -13.30 6.82
CA LEU A 503 5.34 -14.20 5.66
C LEU A 503 4.32 -15.33 5.81
N GLU A 504 4.18 -15.86 7.02
CA GLU A 504 3.24 -16.92 7.35
C GLU A 504 1.79 -16.51 7.16
N GLU A 505 1.41 -15.28 7.55
CA GLU A 505 0.07 -14.75 7.27
C GLU A 505 -0.23 -14.68 5.78
N ALA A 506 0.74 -14.20 4.99
CA ALA A 506 0.61 -14.11 3.54
C ALA A 506 0.44 -15.51 2.93
N ILE A 507 1.22 -16.50 3.39
CA ILE A 507 1.10 -17.90 2.95
C ILE A 507 -0.28 -18.49 3.25
N VAL A 508 -0.77 -18.30 4.48
CA VAL A 508 -2.08 -18.83 4.88
C VAL A 508 -3.19 -18.16 4.07
N GLN A 509 -3.14 -16.83 3.91
CA GLN A 509 -4.15 -16.10 3.15
C GLN A 509 -4.15 -16.51 1.67
N GLY A 510 -2.98 -16.66 1.04
CA GLY A 510 -2.86 -17.11 -0.35
C GLY A 510 -3.39 -18.53 -0.53
N PHE A 511 -3.13 -19.45 0.42
CA PHE A 511 -3.71 -20.80 0.35
C PHE A 511 -5.22 -20.82 0.53
N LEU A 512 -5.76 -20.08 1.50
CA LEU A 512 -7.20 -20.02 1.72
C LEU A 512 -7.93 -19.45 0.50
N GLU A 513 -7.33 -18.49 -0.21
CA GLU A 513 -7.85 -18.03 -1.49
C GLU A 513 -7.87 -19.15 -2.55
N LEU A 514 -6.79 -19.92 -2.70
CA LEU A 514 -6.77 -21.05 -3.63
C LEU A 514 -7.88 -22.07 -3.33
N VAL A 515 -8.12 -22.37 -2.05
CA VAL A 515 -9.19 -23.27 -1.61
C VAL A 515 -10.57 -22.69 -1.90
N GLU A 516 -10.76 -21.40 -1.67
CA GLU A 516 -11.99 -20.67 -1.98
C GLU A 516 -12.33 -20.79 -3.47
N ARG A 517 -11.38 -20.47 -4.35
CA ARG A 517 -11.57 -20.53 -5.80
C ARG A 517 -11.76 -21.97 -6.30
N ASP A 518 -11.07 -22.94 -5.71
CA ASP A 518 -11.21 -24.36 -6.06
C ASP A 518 -12.64 -24.87 -5.77
N ALA A 519 -13.14 -24.60 -4.56
CA ALA A 519 -14.48 -25.00 -4.16
C ALA A 519 -15.57 -24.27 -4.96
N TYR A 520 -15.38 -22.96 -5.22
CA TYR A 520 -16.30 -22.18 -6.06
C TYR A 520 -16.34 -22.78 -7.49
N ALA A 521 -15.19 -22.99 -8.13
CA ALA A 521 -15.12 -23.58 -9.47
C ALA A 521 -15.84 -24.94 -9.54
N ILE A 522 -15.58 -25.82 -8.58
CA ILE A 522 -16.20 -27.15 -8.50
C ILE A 522 -17.72 -27.03 -8.40
N TRP A 523 -18.24 -26.16 -7.52
CA TRP A 523 -19.68 -25.95 -7.38
C TRP A 523 -20.32 -25.36 -8.64
N TRP A 524 -19.77 -24.26 -9.16
CA TRP A 524 -20.33 -23.47 -10.24
C TRP A 524 -20.39 -24.22 -11.56
N TYR A 525 -19.27 -24.84 -11.96
CA TYR A 525 -19.18 -25.50 -13.26
C TYR A 525 -19.95 -26.82 -13.29
N ASN A 526 -20.08 -27.52 -12.15
CA ASN A 526 -20.88 -28.75 -12.05
C ASN A 526 -22.36 -28.50 -11.72
N ARG A 527 -22.76 -27.23 -11.50
CA ARG A 527 -24.12 -26.83 -11.09
C ARG A 527 -24.64 -27.69 -9.94
N SER A 528 -23.79 -27.92 -8.94
CA SER A 528 -24.08 -28.87 -7.87
C SER A 528 -25.04 -28.26 -6.84
N GLN A 529 -26.09 -28.99 -6.47
CA GLN A 529 -27.00 -28.61 -5.38
C GLN A 529 -26.27 -28.63 -4.03
N ARG A 530 -26.50 -27.62 -3.18
CA ARG A 530 -25.80 -27.44 -1.91
C ARG A 530 -26.73 -27.07 -0.75
N ALA A 531 -26.22 -27.27 0.47
CA ALA A 531 -26.96 -26.97 1.69
C ALA A 531 -26.95 -25.48 1.98
N ALA A 532 -28.03 -24.99 2.59
CA ALA A 532 -27.97 -23.70 3.27
C ALA A 532 -27.09 -23.80 4.52
N VAL A 533 -26.29 -22.75 4.76
CA VAL A 533 -25.68 -22.48 6.05
C VAL A 533 -26.76 -21.88 6.96
N ASP A 534 -26.98 -22.49 8.12
CA ASP A 534 -27.89 -21.97 9.14
C ASP A 534 -27.27 -20.74 9.82
N LEU A 535 -27.66 -19.56 9.33
CA LEU A 535 -27.11 -18.27 9.79
C LEU A 535 -27.46 -17.97 11.25
N ASP A 536 -28.54 -18.54 11.80
CA ASP A 536 -28.97 -18.29 13.18
C ASP A 536 -28.07 -19.01 14.21
N ARG A 537 -27.23 -19.96 13.76
CA ARG A 537 -26.22 -20.60 14.62
C ARG A 537 -24.98 -19.76 14.85
N PHE A 538 -24.82 -18.66 14.12
CA PHE A 538 -23.71 -17.73 14.29
C PHE A 538 -24.16 -16.57 15.18
N ASP A 539 -23.67 -16.53 16.42
CA ASP A 539 -23.89 -15.40 17.34
C ASP A 539 -22.98 -14.21 16.94
N ASP A 540 -23.32 -13.56 15.82
CA ASP A 540 -22.58 -12.43 15.26
C ASP A 540 -23.54 -11.28 14.88
N SER A 541 -23.26 -10.08 15.40
CA SER A 541 -24.10 -8.91 15.13
C SER A 541 -24.07 -8.48 13.66
N TYR A 542 -22.91 -8.56 12.99
CA TYR A 542 -22.79 -8.16 11.58
C TYR A 542 -23.69 -9.01 10.69
N VAL A 543 -23.72 -10.33 10.91
CA VAL A 543 -24.57 -11.26 10.16
C VAL A 543 -26.05 -10.91 10.35
N ARG A 544 -26.48 -10.68 11.60
CA ARG A 544 -27.87 -10.33 11.92
C ARG A 544 -28.29 -8.99 11.32
N ASP A 545 -27.47 -7.96 11.50
CA ASP A 545 -27.77 -6.59 11.08
C ASP A 545 -27.79 -6.48 9.54
N LEU A 546 -26.83 -7.09 8.85
CA LEU A 546 -26.79 -7.12 7.38
C LEU A 546 -28.02 -7.82 6.81
N ARG A 547 -28.40 -8.98 7.37
CA ARG A 547 -29.60 -9.72 6.95
C ARG A 547 -30.87 -8.89 7.11
N SER A 548 -31.01 -8.19 8.23
CA SER A 548 -32.17 -7.33 8.49
C SER A 548 -32.25 -6.20 7.46
N GLN A 549 -31.16 -5.45 7.27
CA GLN A 549 -31.15 -4.30 6.36
C GLN A 549 -31.32 -4.70 4.89
N LEU A 550 -30.77 -5.84 4.47
CA LEU A 550 -31.02 -6.39 3.12
C LEU A 550 -32.50 -6.75 2.94
N ALA A 551 -33.11 -7.42 3.93
CA ALA A 551 -34.53 -7.77 3.89
C ALA A 551 -35.45 -6.53 3.83
N ASP A 552 -35.10 -5.46 4.57
CA ASP A 552 -35.84 -4.18 4.56
C ASP A 552 -35.85 -3.52 3.16
N THR A 553 -34.86 -3.85 2.32
CA THR A 553 -34.77 -3.38 0.93
C THR A 553 -35.31 -4.39 -0.10
N GLY A 554 -36.02 -5.42 0.35
CA GLY A 554 -36.60 -6.46 -0.51
C GLY A 554 -35.58 -7.43 -1.11
N ARG A 555 -34.35 -7.45 -0.58
CA ARG A 555 -33.27 -8.33 -1.03
C ARG A 555 -33.23 -9.60 -0.18
N LYS A 556 -33.22 -10.76 -0.83
CA LYS A 556 -33.21 -12.08 -0.18
C LYS A 556 -31.79 -12.61 -0.16
N LEU A 557 -31.30 -12.93 1.04
CA LEU A 557 -29.96 -13.46 1.27
C LEU A 557 -30.04 -14.92 1.74
N TRP A 558 -29.25 -15.79 1.13
CA TRP A 558 -28.91 -17.10 1.68
C TRP A 558 -27.43 -17.43 1.41
N VAL A 559 -26.90 -18.42 2.11
CA VAL A 559 -25.50 -18.83 2.01
C VAL A 559 -25.43 -20.32 1.78
N LEU A 560 -24.68 -20.76 0.76
CA LEU A 560 -24.45 -22.16 0.43
C LEU A 560 -23.13 -22.65 1.03
N ASP A 561 -23.15 -23.86 1.60
CA ASP A 561 -21.92 -24.57 1.96
C ASP A 561 -21.36 -25.30 0.73
N VAL A 562 -20.26 -24.78 0.18
CA VAL A 562 -19.58 -25.33 -1.00
C VAL A 562 -18.29 -26.07 -0.62
N THR A 563 -18.07 -26.35 0.66
CA THR A 563 -16.87 -27.03 1.17
C THR A 563 -16.54 -28.26 0.33
N SER A 564 -15.28 -28.33 -0.12
CA SER A 564 -14.76 -29.40 -0.97
C SER A 564 -14.15 -30.53 -0.13
N ASP A 565 -13.53 -31.52 -0.79
CA ASP A 565 -12.84 -32.64 -0.15
C ASP A 565 -11.59 -32.23 0.65
N LEU A 566 -11.19 -30.96 0.57
CA LEU A 566 -10.14 -30.38 1.42
C LEU A 566 -10.63 -30.08 2.84
N GLY A 567 -11.94 -30.05 3.06
CA GLY A 567 -12.57 -29.93 4.37
C GLY A 567 -12.43 -28.57 5.04
N VAL A 568 -11.91 -27.55 4.35
CA VAL A 568 -11.85 -26.15 4.83
C VAL A 568 -13.21 -25.49 4.56
N PRO A 569 -13.88 -24.94 5.60
CA PRO A 569 -15.13 -24.21 5.44
C PRO A 569 -15.04 -23.17 4.33
N THR A 570 -15.86 -23.35 3.29
CA THR A 570 -15.95 -22.44 2.15
C THR A 570 -17.40 -22.21 1.79
N TYR A 571 -17.80 -20.94 1.76
CA TYR A 571 -19.19 -20.55 1.57
C TYR A 571 -19.36 -19.60 0.39
N VAL A 572 -20.54 -19.65 -0.22
CA VAL A 572 -20.99 -18.69 -1.23
C VAL A 572 -22.31 -18.07 -0.79
N ALA A 573 -22.33 -16.75 -0.60
CA ALA A 573 -23.54 -15.98 -0.37
C ALA A 573 -24.18 -15.63 -1.71
N ILE A 574 -25.51 -15.68 -1.71
CA ILE A 574 -26.32 -15.36 -2.87
C ILE A 574 -27.34 -14.33 -2.41
N LEU A 575 -27.32 -13.18 -3.08
CA LEU A 575 -28.26 -12.10 -2.86
C LEU A 575 -29.15 -11.96 -4.09
N HIS A 576 -30.46 -12.08 -3.91
CA HIS A 576 -31.44 -11.99 -4.99
C HIS A 576 -32.43 -10.85 -4.74
N TRP A 577 -32.77 -10.09 -5.77
CA TRP A 577 -33.80 -9.06 -5.67
C TRP A 577 -34.50 -8.79 -7.02
N MET A 578 -35.64 -8.12 -6.94
CA MET A 578 -36.37 -7.63 -8.12
C MET A 578 -36.13 -6.14 -8.28
N GLN A 579 -35.80 -5.70 -9.50
CA GLN A 579 -35.67 -4.29 -9.85
C GLN A 579 -36.15 -4.08 -11.28
N ASN A 580 -37.02 -3.09 -11.50
CA ASN A 580 -37.56 -2.77 -12.83
C ASN A 580 -38.16 -4.00 -13.58
N GLY A 581 -38.79 -4.92 -12.83
CA GLY A 581 -39.38 -6.15 -13.37
C GLY A 581 -38.37 -7.24 -13.76
N ARG A 582 -37.08 -7.07 -13.43
CA ARG A 582 -36.00 -8.03 -13.70
C ARG A 582 -35.47 -8.62 -12.41
N GLU A 583 -35.13 -9.90 -12.45
CA GLU A 583 -34.37 -10.54 -11.37
C GLU A 583 -32.92 -10.07 -11.43
N ASN A 584 -32.33 -9.87 -10.27
CA ASN A 584 -30.92 -9.54 -10.12
C ASN A 584 -30.31 -10.47 -9.09
N ILE A 585 -29.03 -10.78 -9.28
CA ILE A 585 -28.28 -11.64 -8.37
C ILE A 585 -26.86 -11.13 -8.18
N GLU A 586 -26.35 -11.20 -6.96
CA GLU A 586 -24.96 -10.90 -6.63
C GLU A 586 -24.40 -12.00 -5.74
N PHE A 587 -23.10 -12.25 -5.88
CA PHE A 587 -22.40 -13.31 -5.15
C PHE A 587 -21.33 -12.74 -4.23
N GLY A 588 -21.00 -13.50 -3.19
CA GLY A 588 -19.78 -13.30 -2.42
C GLY A 588 -19.28 -14.64 -1.92
N SER A 589 -17.98 -14.81 -1.77
CA SER A 589 -17.35 -16.06 -1.35
C SER A 589 -16.33 -15.86 -0.24
N GLY A 590 -16.00 -16.95 0.45
CA GLY A 590 -15.09 -16.89 1.58
C GLY A 590 -14.68 -18.27 2.04
N ALA A 591 -13.38 -18.50 2.17
CA ALA A 591 -12.82 -19.66 2.85
C ALA A 591 -12.00 -19.28 4.09
N HIS A 592 -12.12 -20.08 5.15
CA HIS A 592 -11.29 -19.97 6.34
C HIS A 592 -11.36 -21.24 7.20
N PHE A 593 -10.34 -21.52 8.02
CA PHE A 593 -10.37 -22.65 8.97
C PHE A 593 -11.50 -22.53 10.01
N ASP A 594 -11.79 -21.30 10.41
CA ASP A 594 -12.90 -20.93 11.29
C ASP A 594 -14.16 -20.62 10.46
N LYS A 595 -15.26 -21.34 10.73
CA LYS A 595 -16.55 -21.21 10.03
C LYS A 595 -17.14 -19.79 10.14
N ARG A 596 -17.03 -19.15 11.29
CA ARG A 596 -17.56 -17.78 11.48
C ARG A 596 -16.79 -16.80 10.61
N ILE A 597 -15.48 -16.94 10.55
CA ILE A 597 -14.65 -16.07 9.68
C ILE A 597 -14.93 -16.36 8.21
N ALA A 598 -15.08 -17.62 7.80
CA ALA A 598 -15.47 -17.97 6.43
C ALA A 598 -16.77 -17.22 6.05
N LEU A 599 -17.79 -17.28 6.92
CA LEU A 599 -19.06 -16.56 6.72
C LEU A 599 -18.89 -15.04 6.65
N LEU A 600 -18.10 -14.44 7.55
CA LEU A 600 -17.85 -12.99 7.54
C LEU A 600 -17.15 -12.56 6.24
N ARG A 601 -16.18 -13.33 5.74
CA ARG A 601 -15.50 -13.07 4.47
C ARG A 601 -16.49 -13.13 3.30
N THR A 602 -17.34 -14.16 3.28
CA THR A 602 -18.39 -14.33 2.27
C THR A 602 -19.35 -13.12 2.21
N LEU A 603 -19.85 -12.68 3.37
CA LEU A 603 -20.82 -11.58 3.44
C LEU A 603 -20.17 -10.21 3.16
N THR A 604 -18.94 -10.01 3.60
CA THR A 604 -18.20 -8.76 3.32
C THR A 604 -17.75 -8.67 1.87
N GLU A 605 -17.46 -9.80 1.21
CA GLU A 605 -17.22 -9.83 -0.24
C GLU A 605 -18.48 -9.50 -1.03
N LEU A 606 -19.62 -10.09 -0.66
CA LEU A 606 -20.91 -9.73 -1.26
C LEU A 606 -21.16 -8.22 -1.18
N ASN A 607 -20.94 -7.61 0.00
CA ASN A 607 -21.14 -6.18 0.17
C ASN A 607 -20.14 -5.33 -0.63
N GLN A 608 -18.92 -5.83 -0.83
CA GLN A 608 -17.90 -5.17 -1.65
C GLN A 608 -18.33 -5.12 -3.12
N PHE A 609 -18.79 -6.23 -3.70
CA PHE A 609 -19.24 -6.26 -5.10
C PHE A 609 -20.47 -5.38 -5.32
N LEU A 610 -21.40 -5.34 -4.36
CA LEU A 610 -22.50 -4.38 -4.38
C LEU A 610 -21.98 -2.94 -4.45
N SER A 611 -21.03 -2.56 -3.58
CA SER A 611 -20.46 -1.20 -3.57
C SER A 611 -19.76 -0.85 -4.87
N ILE A 612 -19.01 -1.79 -5.45
CA ILE A 612 -18.36 -1.63 -6.76
C ILE A 612 -19.40 -1.40 -7.85
N GLY A 613 -20.54 -2.11 -7.82
CA GLY A 613 -21.64 -1.96 -8.78
C GLY A 613 -22.28 -0.57 -8.82
N PHE A 614 -22.12 0.25 -7.77
CA PHE A 614 -22.58 1.65 -7.71
C PHE A 614 -21.49 2.68 -8.04
N MET A 615 -20.24 2.26 -8.19
CA MET A 615 -19.15 3.17 -8.56
C MET A 615 -19.35 3.73 -9.97
N GLU A 616 -18.78 4.91 -10.23
CA GLU A 616 -18.79 5.56 -11.54
C GLU A 616 -20.20 5.79 -12.15
N GLY A 617 -21.22 5.87 -11.30
CA GLY A 617 -22.61 6.07 -11.73
C GLY A 617 -23.33 4.78 -12.15
N GLY A 618 -22.77 3.61 -11.80
CA GLY A 618 -23.41 2.31 -12.00
C GLY A 618 -24.75 2.18 -11.26
N THR A 619 -25.66 1.38 -11.81
CA THR A 619 -27.00 1.17 -11.24
C THR A 619 -27.04 0.08 -10.17
N GLY A 620 -25.94 -0.68 -10.01
CA GLY A 620 -25.90 -1.92 -9.22
C GLY A 620 -26.75 -3.07 -9.78
N GLU A 621 -27.39 -2.91 -10.94
CA GLU A 621 -28.21 -3.98 -11.54
C GLU A 621 -27.31 -5.11 -12.10
N LYS A 622 -27.69 -6.35 -11.81
CA LYS A 622 -27.03 -7.58 -12.24
C LYS A 622 -28.05 -8.57 -12.83
N PRO A 623 -28.66 -8.24 -13.98
CA PRO A 623 -29.83 -8.98 -14.49
C PRO A 623 -29.46 -10.21 -15.33
N SER A 624 -28.21 -10.69 -15.28
CA SER A 624 -27.73 -11.78 -16.14
C SER A 624 -26.51 -12.47 -15.51
N LEU A 625 -26.35 -13.78 -15.76
CA LEU A 625 -25.19 -14.57 -15.33
C LEU A 625 -24.06 -14.64 -16.38
N ASP A 626 -24.38 -14.45 -17.66
CA ASP A 626 -23.44 -14.50 -18.78
C ASP A 626 -23.23 -13.13 -19.44
N GLY A 627 -23.92 -12.10 -18.94
CA GLY A 627 -23.92 -10.75 -19.50
C GLY A 627 -24.93 -10.54 -20.62
N GLU A 628 -25.61 -11.60 -21.08
CA GLU A 628 -26.50 -11.57 -22.25
C GLU A 628 -27.91 -12.06 -21.93
N THR A 629 -28.02 -13.24 -21.32
CA THR A 629 -29.27 -13.92 -21.02
C THR A 629 -29.90 -13.34 -19.75
N PRO A 630 -31.15 -12.85 -19.81
CA PRO A 630 -31.87 -12.40 -18.63
C PRO A 630 -31.95 -13.50 -17.57
N LEU A 631 -31.64 -13.13 -16.33
CA LEU A 631 -31.70 -14.01 -15.17
C LEU A 631 -33.15 -14.39 -14.88
N PHE A 632 -33.38 -15.69 -14.76
CA PHE A 632 -34.55 -16.27 -14.09
C PHE A 632 -34.03 -17.34 -13.14
N LEU A 633 -34.13 -17.14 -11.82
CA LEU A 633 -33.53 -18.01 -10.82
C LEU A 633 -33.97 -19.48 -10.97
N ASN A 634 -35.20 -19.72 -11.43
CA ASN A 634 -35.73 -21.06 -11.69
C ASN A 634 -34.95 -21.84 -12.77
N ASN A 635 -34.26 -21.17 -13.68
CA ASN A 635 -33.40 -21.82 -14.68
C ASN A 635 -32.07 -22.30 -14.09
N TYR A 636 -31.74 -21.85 -12.88
CA TYR A 636 -30.48 -22.10 -12.20
C TYR A 636 -30.73 -22.68 -10.80
N PRO A 637 -31.36 -23.87 -10.70
CA PRO A 637 -31.79 -24.41 -9.41
C PRO A 637 -30.62 -24.62 -8.43
N PHE A 638 -29.39 -24.83 -8.91
CA PHE A 638 -28.21 -25.00 -8.04
C PHE A 638 -27.82 -23.76 -7.24
N LEU A 639 -28.42 -22.60 -7.57
CA LEU A 639 -28.28 -21.36 -6.83
C LEU A 639 -29.23 -21.29 -5.63
N THR A 640 -30.26 -22.13 -5.56
CA THR A 640 -31.15 -22.20 -4.40
C THR A 640 -30.75 -23.37 -3.50
N PRO A 641 -30.86 -23.22 -2.17
CA PRO A 641 -30.47 -24.29 -1.26
C PRO A 641 -31.49 -25.43 -1.30
N VAL A 642 -31.02 -26.66 -1.12
CA VAL A 642 -31.88 -27.82 -0.86
C VAL A 642 -31.95 -28.14 0.63
N ASN A 643 -33.09 -28.66 1.07
CA ASN A 643 -33.25 -29.17 2.43
C ASN A 643 -32.51 -30.52 2.56
N ASN A 644 -31.62 -30.63 3.54
CA ASN A 644 -30.95 -31.88 3.94
C ASN A 644 -29.97 -32.54 2.92
N PRO A 645 -29.09 -31.81 2.20
CA PRO A 645 -28.03 -32.46 1.42
C PRO A 645 -26.95 -33.01 2.34
N SER A 646 -26.33 -34.11 1.91
CA SER A 646 -25.18 -34.72 2.58
C SER A 646 -24.03 -33.72 2.63
N LEU A 647 -23.75 -33.15 3.81
CA LEU A 647 -22.60 -32.28 4.01
C LEU A 647 -21.35 -33.15 4.20
N PRO A 648 -20.24 -32.88 3.49
CA PRO A 648 -18.95 -33.35 3.95
C PRO A 648 -18.73 -32.76 5.35
N THR A 649 -18.44 -33.61 6.34
CA THR A 649 -18.05 -33.09 7.65
C THR A 649 -16.71 -32.38 7.45
N GLY A 650 -16.70 -31.05 7.61
CA GLY A 650 -15.45 -30.29 7.57
C GLY A 650 -14.41 -30.89 8.52
N LEU A 651 -13.13 -30.75 8.18
CA LEU A 651 -12.07 -31.25 9.04
C LEU A 651 -12.07 -30.46 10.35
N ASP A 652 -11.92 -31.16 11.47
CA ASP A 652 -11.57 -30.49 12.72
C ASP A 652 -10.07 -30.19 12.69
N PHE A 653 -9.73 -28.90 12.62
CA PHE A 653 -8.35 -28.44 12.57
C PHE A 653 -7.76 -28.22 13.98
N GLY A 654 -8.55 -28.34 15.04
CA GLY A 654 -8.12 -27.98 16.39
C GLY A 654 -7.78 -26.49 16.52
N PRO A 655 -7.13 -26.08 17.63
CA PRO A 655 -6.73 -24.68 17.84
C PRO A 655 -5.55 -24.31 16.92
N LEU A 656 -5.80 -23.34 16.02
CA LEU A 656 -4.79 -22.78 15.12
C LEU A 656 -4.39 -21.37 15.56
N ASP A 657 -3.93 -21.25 16.80
CA ASP A 657 -3.71 -19.97 17.50
C ASP A 657 -2.41 -19.26 17.12
N THR A 658 -1.54 -19.91 16.34
CA THR A 658 -0.25 -19.34 15.90
C THR A 658 -0.09 -19.38 14.39
N THR A 659 0.72 -18.45 13.87
CA THR A 659 1.07 -18.38 12.45
C THR A 659 1.66 -19.71 11.92
N ARG A 660 2.53 -20.36 12.70
CA ARG A 660 3.13 -21.64 12.33
C ARG A 660 2.10 -22.76 12.24
N ALA A 661 1.19 -22.84 13.22
CA ALA A 661 0.16 -23.86 13.25
C ALA A 661 -0.73 -23.79 12.00
N GLN A 662 -1.11 -22.57 11.56
CA GLN A 662 -1.90 -22.38 10.35
C GLN A 662 -1.15 -22.78 9.08
N VAL A 663 0.12 -22.40 8.93
CA VAL A 663 0.93 -22.83 7.76
C VAL A 663 1.05 -24.36 7.72
N ASN A 664 1.30 -25.00 8.86
CA ASN A 664 1.38 -26.45 8.94
C ASN A 664 0.07 -27.14 8.54
N ALA A 665 -1.08 -26.57 8.93
CA ALA A 665 -2.39 -27.06 8.52
C ALA A 665 -2.55 -26.96 6.99
N CYS A 666 -2.17 -25.83 6.37
CA CYS A 666 -2.20 -25.68 4.91
C CYS A 666 -1.39 -26.77 4.19
N VAL A 667 -0.15 -26.99 4.63
CA VAL A 667 0.76 -27.99 4.04
C VAL A 667 0.20 -29.41 4.22
N GLU A 668 -0.38 -29.71 5.38
CA GLU A 668 -0.98 -31.02 5.66
C GLU A 668 -2.23 -31.28 4.81
N ILE A 669 -3.08 -30.28 4.58
CA ILE A 669 -4.24 -30.39 3.69
C ILE A 669 -3.78 -30.70 2.26
N ALA A 670 -2.81 -29.96 1.73
CA ALA A 670 -2.25 -30.22 0.40
C ALA A 670 -1.62 -31.62 0.31
N ARG A 671 -0.87 -32.03 1.34
CA ARG A 671 -0.25 -33.37 1.43
C ARG A 671 -1.30 -34.49 1.39
N ARG A 672 -2.36 -34.39 2.19
CA ARG A 672 -3.45 -35.40 2.21
C ARG A 672 -4.18 -35.53 0.88
N ALA A 673 -4.28 -34.43 0.15
CA ALA A 673 -4.84 -34.41 -1.19
C ALA A 673 -3.84 -34.81 -2.30
N GLY A 674 -2.60 -35.19 -1.94
CA GLY A 674 -1.58 -35.62 -2.88
C GLY A 674 -0.95 -34.48 -3.70
N MET A 675 -1.17 -33.22 -3.32
CA MET A 675 -0.69 -32.04 -4.05
C MET A 675 0.56 -31.46 -3.39
N ASP A 676 1.38 -30.75 -4.17
CA ASP A 676 2.54 -30.00 -3.65
C ASP A 676 2.07 -28.65 -3.10
N PHE A 677 2.86 -28.03 -2.22
CA PHE A 677 2.57 -26.72 -1.64
C PHE A 677 3.76 -25.79 -1.91
N LEU A 678 3.62 -24.95 -2.93
CA LEU A 678 4.69 -24.11 -3.42
C LEU A 678 4.47 -22.65 -3.00
N VAL A 679 5.55 -21.99 -2.60
CA VAL A 679 5.52 -20.59 -2.20
C VAL A 679 6.65 -19.84 -2.88
N LEU A 680 6.30 -18.73 -3.51
CA LEU A 680 7.23 -17.72 -4.00
C LEU A 680 7.13 -16.49 -3.10
N ASP A 681 8.25 -16.06 -2.52
CA ASP A 681 8.35 -14.78 -1.84
C ASP A 681 8.51 -13.64 -2.86
N GLN A 682 7.53 -12.76 -2.92
CA GLN A 682 7.49 -11.57 -3.78
C GLN A 682 7.76 -10.27 -3.01
N THR A 683 8.16 -10.37 -1.74
CA THR A 683 8.44 -9.24 -0.87
C THR A 683 9.49 -8.32 -1.50
N ARG A 684 9.12 -7.03 -1.64
CA ARG A 684 10.02 -5.99 -2.14
C ARG A 684 10.73 -5.31 -0.96
N PRO A 685 12.08 -5.28 -0.90
CA PRO A 685 12.80 -4.74 0.24
C PRO A 685 12.48 -3.29 0.59
N ASP A 686 12.04 -2.50 -0.39
CA ASP A 686 11.66 -1.09 -0.26
C ASP A 686 10.18 -0.87 0.10
N VAL A 687 9.37 -1.93 0.09
CA VAL A 687 7.97 -1.92 0.52
C VAL A 687 7.85 -2.46 1.95
N GLU A 688 8.74 -3.37 2.36
CA GLU A 688 8.80 -3.91 3.73
C GLU A 688 7.48 -4.58 4.18
N VAL A 689 6.69 -5.07 3.22
CA VAL A 689 5.48 -5.86 3.44
C VAL A 689 5.71 -7.25 2.88
N PRO A 690 5.59 -8.31 3.70
CA PRO A 690 5.57 -9.68 3.21
C PRO A 690 4.47 -9.88 2.17
N VAL A 691 4.87 -10.29 0.96
CA VAL A 691 3.96 -10.67 -0.13
C VAL A 691 4.42 -12.00 -0.69
N VAL A 692 3.49 -12.92 -0.89
CA VAL A 692 3.79 -14.22 -1.50
C VAL A 692 2.85 -14.52 -2.63
N ARG A 693 3.26 -15.45 -3.49
CA ARG A 693 2.38 -16.23 -4.35
C ARG A 693 2.43 -17.68 -3.93
N VAL A 694 1.30 -18.22 -3.49
CA VAL A 694 1.11 -19.64 -3.22
C VAL A 694 0.64 -20.33 -4.50
N VAL A 695 1.21 -21.49 -4.80
CA VAL A 695 0.79 -22.34 -5.93
C VAL A 695 0.63 -23.77 -5.42
N VAL A 696 -0.54 -24.35 -5.63
CA VAL A 696 -0.84 -25.76 -5.32
C VAL A 696 -1.30 -26.40 -6.62
N PRO A 697 -0.38 -27.00 -7.42
CA PRO A 697 -0.73 -27.61 -8.69
C PRO A 697 -1.86 -28.62 -8.53
N GLY A 698 -2.88 -28.52 -9.39
CA GLY A 698 -4.11 -29.30 -9.33
C GLY A 698 -5.33 -28.58 -8.72
N LEU A 699 -5.15 -27.58 -7.84
CA LEU A 699 -6.29 -26.77 -7.36
C LEU A 699 -6.87 -25.92 -8.49
N ARG A 700 -8.20 -25.80 -8.51
CA ARG A 700 -8.92 -25.12 -9.59
C ARG A 700 -8.93 -23.61 -9.38
N HIS A 701 -8.78 -22.88 -10.49
CA HIS A 701 -9.21 -21.50 -10.56
C HIS A 701 -10.70 -21.47 -10.92
N PHE A 702 -11.44 -20.45 -10.50
CA PHE A 702 -12.81 -20.22 -10.96
C PHE A 702 -12.92 -19.74 -12.42
N TYR A 703 -11.79 -19.55 -13.13
CA TYR A 703 -11.82 -19.23 -14.55
C TYR A 703 -12.14 -20.50 -15.35
N ARG A 704 -12.48 -20.31 -16.63
CA ARG A 704 -12.81 -21.41 -17.56
C ARG A 704 -11.56 -22.21 -17.92
N ARG A 705 -11.13 -23.07 -17.00
CA ARG A 705 -9.97 -23.97 -17.10
C ARG A 705 -10.45 -25.39 -16.85
N PHE A 706 -10.78 -26.10 -17.92
CA PHE A 706 -11.53 -27.36 -17.90
C PHE A 706 -10.64 -28.60 -18.05
N GLY A 707 -9.36 -28.49 -17.73
CA GLY A 707 -8.44 -29.62 -17.73
C GLY A 707 -8.90 -30.71 -16.74
N PRO A 708 -8.58 -32.00 -17.01
CA PRO A 708 -8.98 -33.13 -16.19
C PRO A 708 -8.48 -33.04 -14.73
N GLY A 709 -9.06 -33.81 -13.81
CA GLY A 709 -8.69 -33.85 -12.37
C GLY A 709 -9.80 -33.37 -11.44
N ARG A 710 -9.46 -32.60 -10.38
CA ARG A 710 -10.38 -32.15 -9.31
C ARG A 710 -11.76 -31.63 -9.74
N LEU A 711 -11.86 -30.81 -10.79
CA LEU A 711 -13.12 -30.25 -11.32
C LEU A 711 -14.16 -31.34 -11.62
N TYR A 712 -13.71 -32.52 -12.05
CA TYR A 712 -14.54 -33.67 -12.41
C TYR A 712 -14.59 -34.72 -11.30
N ASP A 713 -13.45 -34.96 -10.63
CA ASP A 713 -13.31 -36.06 -9.67
C ASP A 713 -13.93 -35.75 -8.30
N VAL A 714 -13.83 -34.49 -7.84
CA VAL A 714 -14.29 -34.09 -6.49
C VAL A 714 -15.81 -34.18 -6.35
N PRO A 715 -16.63 -33.72 -7.31
CA PRO A 715 -18.08 -33.91 -7.23
C PRO A 715 -18.49 -35.38 -7.02
N VAL A 716 -17.82 -36.31 -7.71
CA VAL A 716 -18.08 -37.76 -7.58
C VAL A 716 -17.61 -38.27 -6.23
N LYS A 717 -16.39 -37.90 -5.82
CA LYS A 717 -15.83 -38.28 -4.50
C LYS A 717 -16.70 -37.82 -3.33
N LEU A 718 -17.34 -36.66 -3.46
CA LEU A 718 -18.25 -36.10 -2.44
C LEU A 718 -19.68 -36.63 -2.53
N GLY A 719 -20.00 -37.48 -3.51
CA GLY A 719 -21.36 -37.98 -3.74
C GLY A 719 -22.34 -36.91 -4.22
N LEU A 720 -21.85 -35.81 -4.76
CA LEU A 720 -22.68 -34.75 -5.37
C LEU A 720 -23.18 -35.16 -6.76
N ARG A 721 -22.48 -36.09 -7.41
CA ARG A 721 -22.83 -36.71 -8.68
C ARG A 721 -22.41 -38.19 -8.69
N ASP A 722 -23.16 -39.02 -9.40
CA ASP A 722 -22.82 -40.44 -9.56
C ASP A 722 -21.65 -40.66 -10.53
N HIS A 723 -21.46 -39.74 -11.49
CA HIS A 723 -20.41 -39.79 -12.50
C HIS A 723 -19.91 -38.38 -12.84
N ALA A 724 -18.69 -38.30 -13.36
CA ALA A 724 -18.09 -37.07 -13.84
C ALA A 724 -18.92 -36.52 -15.01
N ILE A 725 -19.23 -35.22 -14.96
CA ILE A 725 -19.96 -34.53 -16.03
C ILE A 725 -19.03 -34.31 -17.24
N PRO A 726 -19.48 -34.48 -18.49
CA PRO A 726 -18.65 -34.16 -19.65
C PRO A 726 -18.36 -32.64 -19.73
N GLU A 727 -17.22 -32.26 -20.32
CA GLU A 727 -16.79 -30.87 -20.46
C GLU A 727 -17.86 -29.99 -21.15
N SER A 728 -18.56 -30.54 -22.15
CA SER A 728 -19.63 -29.84 -22.89
C SER A 728 -20.86 -29.47 -22.06
N GLU A 729 -21.03 -30.08 -20.88
CA GLU A 729 -22.15 -29.81 -19.98
C GLU A 729 -21.78 -28.91 -18.80
N LEU A 730 -20.50 -28.53 -18.68
CA LEU A 730 -20.06 -27.55 -17.68
C LEU A 730 -20.69 -26.18 -17.94
N THR A 731 -20.84 -25.37 -16.89
CA THR A 731 -21.30 -23.98 -17.05
C THR A 731 -20.35 -23.21 -18.00
N PRO A 732 -20.86 -22.64 -19.11
CA PRO A 732 -20.01 -22.14 -20.19
C PRO A 732 -19.43 -20.74 -19.93
N TYR A 733 -19.75 -20.11 -18.80
CA TYR A 733 -19.28 -18.80 -18.38
C TYR A 733 -18.68 -18.87 -16.97
N PRO A 734 -17.71 -18.00 -16.63
CA PRO A 734 -17.17 -17.92 -15.27
C PRO A 734 -18.24 -17.44 -14.28
N PRO A 735 -18.06 -17.70 -12.97
CA PRO A 735 -18.90 -17.06 -11.96
C PRO A 735 -18.70 -15.54 -11.97
N HIS A 736 -19.72 -14.80 -11.55
CA HIS A 736 -19.58 -13.37 -11.27
C HIS A 736 -18.64 -13.21 -10.07
N SER A 737 -17.53 -12.53 -10.31
CA SER A 737 -16.66 -11.96 -9.27
C SER A 737 -16.46 -10.49 -9.64
#